data_AF-A0A257PMH4-F1
#
_entry.id   AF-A0A257PMH4-F1
#
_cell.length_a   1.000
_cell.length_b   1.000
_cell.length_c   1.000
_cell.angle_alpha   90.00
_cell.angle_beta   90.00
_cell.angle_gamma   90.00
#
_symmetry.space_group_name_H-M   'P 1'
#
loop_
_entity.id
_entity.type
_entity.pdbx_description
1 polymer ?
#
loop_
_entity_poly.entity_id
_entity_poly.type
_entity_poly.pdbx_seq_one_letter_code
_entity_poly.pdbx_strand_id
1 'polypeptide(L)'
;GSILPADAPAHDVGTVPIPGTGAYMITRYDPQKGMVLKRNPYFKQWSAAAQPDGYVDKIQYTFNVTDENGITAVENGEYDFEYDPAPADRLAEMGTRYGSQIHVEPLFGIYYAPMNVNIAPFNNKDARLAVNYALNRASTVNIYGGRRLAVPNCQTLPPGFPGDEPYCPYTQNPGTKWTAPDMAKAKALMQKSGEIGQSVTVVASDRGVDPALGTYLTSVLNELGFKATTHILSANIQFNYIQNTKNNVQISVSDWYDDYPAASDFLKVLLTCGAIHPGSDNSINISGYCNKDFDAKVAQAEQVAITDPAAADKLWAQVDKMATDAAPWAVMFTPRQLDFVSRRLGNYTYLSGVTPAVAAPVPERRRPAGPWAEGFAKLKRDRLAVASLAVLVLIVLACAAAPLYAHYVAGSDPFQSNLSGSITLHGQAVDIMQSATTGFGVTPIGPTWGAQYMLGADSQGRDVAARLLYGGQNSLIIAGGATVICLFFAALIGVVAGFSGGIVDTVLARALDVLWAFPVYLLAISLSAVLISHGLQLGPINIPSNSLLIPMAIIGIVYVPYVARPIRGQVLSLAQSDFVLAARCLGVRRGRILVRDIVPNITTTLIVFAPLMMALNLLTEAALSFLSIGVQPPAASWGTIILDGEGLLYTRPMVAIAPGIAIMITVVALNFLGDAVREAFDPRAKLRQTGK
;
A
#
# COMPACT_ATOMS: atom_id res chain seq x y z
N GLY A 1 6.83 10.71 23.80
CA GLY A 1 7.45 11.32 22.60
C GLY A 1 8.89 10.85 22.43
N SER A 2 9.41 10.86 21.21
CA SER A 2 10.83 10.64 20.93
C SER A 2 11.60 11.96 21.06
N ILE A 3 12.67 11.97 21.87
CA ILE A 3 13.61 13.09 21.93
C ILE A 3 14.40 13.10 20.61
N LEU A 4 14.44 14.23 19.92
CA LEU A 4 15.28 14.42 18.73
C LEU A 4 16.68 14.92 19.15
N PRO A 5 17.73 14.64 18.36
CA PRO A 5 19.03 15.27 18.55
C PRO A 5 18.93 16.79 18.59
N ALA A 6 19.80 17.44 19.37
CA ALA A 6 19.77 18.90 19.55
C ALA A 6 20.05 19.69 18.24
N ASP A 7 20.72 19.05 17.27
CA ASP A 7 21.00 19.58 15.94
C ASP A 7 19.89 19.26 14.90
N ALA A 8 18.77 18.67 15.34
CA ALA A 8 17.63 18.43 14.46
C ALA A 8 17.11 19.76 13.87
N PRO A 9 16.89 19.84 12.55
CA PRO A 9 16.45 21.08 11.91
C PRO A 9 15.07 21.52 12.42
N ALA A 10 14.93 22.79 12.80
CA ALA A 10 13.64 23.41 13.14
C ALA A 10 12.84 23.88 11.91
N HIS A 11 13.14 23.33 10.73
CA HIS A 11 12.46 23.59 9.48
C HIS A 11 12.11 22.27 8.80
N ASP A 12 11.19 22.31 7.84
CA ASP A 12 10.79 21.13 7.08
C ASP A 12 11.99 20.47 6.38
N VAL A 13 12.26 19.21 6.73
CA VAL A 13 13.33 18.38 6.14
C VAL A 13 12.86 17.56 4.93
N GLY A 14 11.62 17.80 4.48
CA GLY A 14 10.99 17.17 3.34
C GLY A 14 10.75 15.69 3.58
N THR A 15 11.41 14.84 2.78
CA THR A 15 11.15 13.40 2.78
C THR A 15 12.22 12.55 3.47
N VAL A 16 13.23 13.20 4.05
CA VAL A 16 14.34 12.55 4.75
C VAL A 16 13.95 12.37 6.22
N PRO A 17 13.80 11.13 6.73
CA PRO A 17 13.43 10.93 8.12
C PRO A 17 14.56 11.34 9.08
N ILE A 18 14.22 12.05 10.15
CA ILE A 18 15.15 12.44 11.21
C ILE A 18 15.36 11.25 12.17
N PRO A 19 16.58 11.00 12.66
CA PRO A 19 16.83 9.99 13.69
C PRO A 19 15.99 10.27 14.95
N GLY A 20 15.20 9.28 15.36
CA GLY A 20 14.41 9.32 16.59
C GLY A 20 14.97 8.38 17.66
N THR A 21 14.72 8.71 18.92
CA THR A 21 15.11 7.92 20.10
C THR A 21 14.03 6.96 20.59
N GLY A 22 12.91 6.84 19.87
CA GLY A 22 11.80 5.96 20.25
C GLY A 22 12.03 4.48 19.93
N ALA A 23 11.12 3.62 20.38
CA ALA A 23 11.11 2.17 20.10
C ALA A 23 11.07 1.83 18.61
N TYR A 24 10.60 2.76 17.77
CA TYR A 24 10.59 2.64 16.33
C TYR A 24 11.29 3.83 15.66
N MET A 25 11.91 3.57 14.50
CA MET A 25 12.49 4.56 13.62
C MET A 25 11.74 4.59 12.28
N ILE A 26 11.57 5.78 11.71
CA ILE A 26 10.99 5.93 10.37
C ILE A 26 12.06 5.52 9.35
N THR A 27 11.75 4.50 8.55
CA THR A 27 12.66 3.95 7.54
C THR A 27 12.30 4.37 6.11
N ARG A 28 11.05 4.83 5.92
CA ARG A 28 10.55 5.38 4.66
C ARG A 28 9.42 6.33 4.97
N TYR A 29 9.42 7.47 4.29
CA TYR A 29 8.33 8.44 4.31
C TYR A 29 8.04 8.87 2.86
N ASP A 30 6.76 8.88 2.51
CA ASP A 30 6.26 9.37 1.22
C ASP A 30 5.01 10.19 1.52
N PRO A 31 5.06 11.53 1.39
CA PRO A 31 3.99 12.43 1.85
C PRO A 31 2.65 12.18 1.13
N GLN A 32 2.66 11.51 -0.03
CA GLN A 32 1.44 11.18 -0.76
C GLN A 32 0.91 9.77 -0.48
N LYS A 33 1.70 8.90 0.16
CA LYS A 33 1.36 7.47 0.28
C LYS A 33 1.35 6.95 1.71
N GLY A 34 2.27 7.41 2.57
CA GLY A 34 2.40 6.85 3.91
C GLY A 34 3.84 6.79 4.44
N MET A 35 3.98 6.19 5.61
CA MET A 35 5.26 5.98 6.28
C MET A 35 5.43 4.57 6.82
N VAL A 36 6.69 4.14 6.91
CA VAL A 36 7.05 2.83 7.43
C VAL A 36 8.00 3.01 8.61
N LEU A 37 7.56 2.54 9.78
CA LEU A 37 8.36 2.49 10.98
C LEU A 37 8.85 1.05 11.21
N LYS A 38 10.08 0.90 11.68
CA LYS A 38 10.66 -0.40 12.11
C LYS A 38 11.24 -0.26 13.50
N ARG A 39 11.40 -1.38 14.21
CA ARG A 39 12.09 -1.37 15.50
C ARG A 39 13.43 -0.66 15.42
N ASN A 40 13.66 0.23 16.38
CA ASN A 40 14.89 0.97 16.50
C ASN A 40 15.92 0.11 17.28
N PRO A 41 16.97 -0.41 16.63
CA PRO A 41 17.95 -1.28 17.30
C PRO A 41 18.79 -0.55 18.36
N TYR A 42 18.74 0.78 18.38
CA TYR A 42 19.42 1.61 19.37
C TYR A 42 18.53 1.99 20.56
N PHE A 43 17.23 1.66 20.50
CA PHE A 43 16.33 1.92 21.61
C PHE A 43 16.66 1.03 22.80
N LYS A 44 16.59 1.63 24.00
CA LYS A 44 16.65 0.90 25.26
C LYS A 44 15.44 1.31 26.09
N GLN A 45 14.57 0.36 26.36
CA GLN A 45 13.42 0.58 27.22
C GLN A 45 13.89 1.05 28.61
N TRP A 46 13.47 2.26 28.99
CA TRP A 46 13.73 2.82 30.33
C TRP A 46 12.49 2.79 31.21
N SER A 47 11.28 2.71 30.63
CA SER A 47 10.02 2.54 31.35
C SER A 47 9.02 1.76 30.51
N ALA A 48 8.55 0.61 31.03
CA ALA A 48 7.51 -0.19 30.38
C ALA A 48 6.18 0.56 30.25
N ALA A 49 5.87 1.42 31.22
CA ALA A 49 4.63 2.19 31.26
C ALA A 49 4.68 3.42 30.34
N ALA A 50 5.82 4.12 30.29
CA ALA A 50 5.93 5.39 29.56
C ALA A 50 6.44 5.23 28.12
N GLN A 51 7.31 4.26 27.86
CA GLN A 51 7.87 4.03 26.54
C GLN A 51 8.19 2.54 26.33
N PRO A 52 7.18 1.71 26.04
CA PRO A 52 7.36 0.27 25.87
C PRO A 52 8.25 -0.03 24.64
N ASP A 53 8.93 -1.17 24.67
CA ASP A 53 9.84 -1.65 23.60
C ASP A 53 9.14 -1.90 22.25
N GLY A 54 7.81 -1.98 22.26
CA GLY A 54 6.99 -2.20 21.07
C GLY A 54 6.87 -3.69 20.71
N TYR A 55 5.64 -4.15 20.54
CA TYR A 55 5.36 -5.56 20.27
C TYR A 55 5.68 -5.99 18.83
N VAL A 56 5.51 -5.10 17.86
CA VAL A 56 5.61 -5.43 16.42
C VAL A 56 7.00 -5.08 15.86
N ASP A 57 7.42 -5.77 14.81
CA ASP A 57 8.69 -5.48 14.12
C ASP A 57 8.61 -4.24 13.22
N LYS A 58 7.41 -3.97 12.69
CA LYS A 58 7.14 -2.97 11.66
C LYS A 58 5.74 -2.41 11.83
N ILE A 59 5.61 -1.10 11.71
CA ILE A 59 4.32 -0.39 11.60
C ILE A 59 4.27 0.27 10.22
N GLN A 60 3.14 0.14 9.54
CA GLN A 60 2.92 0.77 8.25
C GLN A 60 1.71 1.69 8.36
N TYR A 61 1.96 2.99 8.22
CA TYR A 61 0.92 4.01 8.12
C TYR A 61 0.67 4.30 6.65
N THR A 62 -0.60 4.27 6.24
CA THR A 62 -1.03 4.69 4.91
C THR A 62 -1.69 6.05 5.02
N PHE A 63 -1.37 6.98 4.12
CA PHE A 63 -1.99 8.31 4.07
C PHE A 63 -3.00 8.38 2.93
N ASN A 64 -3.85 9.42 2.96
CA ASN A 64 -4.85 9.72 1.92
C ASN A 64 -5.84 8.57 1.70
N VAL A 65 -6.19 7.85 2.77
CA VAL A 65 -7.30 6.90 2.78
C VAL A 65 -8.53 7.68 3.24
N THR A 66 -9.68 7.47 2.61
CA THR A 66 -10.93 8.05 3.12
C THR A 66 -11.38 7.29 4.36
N ASP A 67 -11.98 7.97 5.33
CA ASP A 67 -12.44 7.38 6.60
C ASP A 67 -13.24 6.08 6.38
N GLU A 68 -14.13 6.07 5.38
CA GLU A 68 -14.94 4.90 5.00
C GLU A 68 -14.09 3.71 4.50
N ASN A 69 -13.08 3.97 3.67
CA ASN A 69 -12.17 2.93 3.19
C ASN A 69 -11.27 2.42 4.31
N GLY A 70 -10.86 3.29 5.22
CA GLY A 70 -10.09 2.95 6.41
C GLY A 70 -10.83 1.96 7.31
N ILE A 71 -12.08 2.30 7.67
CA ILE A 71 -12.95 1.41 8.45
C ILE A 71 -13.18 0.07 7.74
N THR A 72 -13.53 0.11 6.45
CA THR A 72 -13.76 -1.11 5.66
C THR A 72 -12.51 -1.99 5.58
N ALA A 73 -11.32 -1.38 5.49
CA ALA A 73 -10.04 -2.10 5.53
C ALA A 73 -9.80 -2.75 6.89
N VAL A 74 -10.20 -2.15 8.01
CA VAL A 74 -10.15 -2.80 9.34
C VAL A 74 -11.16 -3.95 9.43
N GLU A 75 -12.38 -3.78 8.90
CA GLU A 75 -13.42 -4.84 8.84
C GLU A 75 -12.92 -6.07 8.07
N ASN A 76 -12.27 -5.86 6.93
CA ASN A 76 -11.71 -6.92 6.08
C ASN A 76 -10.42 -7.53 6.63
N GLY A 77 -9.87 -6.98 7.72
CA GLY A 77 -8.58 -7.40 8.23
C GLY A 77 -7.45 -7.09 7.25
N GLU A 78 -7.51 -5.95 6.56
CA GLU A 78 -6.40 -5.38 5.82
C GLU A 78 -5.59 -4.45 6.73
N TYR A 79 -6.29 -3.60 7.50
CA TYR A 79 -5.72 -2.72 8.51
C TYR A 79 -5.94 -3.24 9.93
N ASP A 80 -5.05 -2.86 10.83
CA ASP A 80 -5.10 -3.25 12.25
C ASP A 80 -5.89 -2.26 13.09
N PHE A 81 -5.85 -0.99 12.69
CA PHE A 81 -6.35 0.17 13.40
C PHE A 81 -6.54 1.28 12.35
N GLU A 82 -7.64 2.02 12.47
CA GLU A 82 -7.89 3.25 11.72
C GLU A 82 -7.82 4.42 12.70
N TYR A 83 -7.07 5.46 12.34
CA TYR A 83 -6.85 6.61 13.23
C TYR A 83 -7.96 7.64 13.11
N ASP A 84 -8.46 7.84 11.89
CA ASP A 84 -9.49 8.83 11.62
C ASP A 84 -10.87 8.37 12.15
N PRO A 85 -11.74 9.30 12.57
CA PRO A 85 -13.02 8.97 13.19
C PRO A 85 -13.93 8.20 12.24
N ALA A 86 -14.64 7.19 12.76
CA ALA A 86 -15.59 6.43 11.98
C ALA A 86 -16.74 7.32 11.44
N PRO A 87 -17.13 7.19 10.16
CA PRO A 87 -18.25 7.94 9.59
C PRO A 87 -19.55 7.75 10.37
N ALA A 88 -20.26 8.86 10.63
CA ALA A 88 -21.43 8.88 11.50
C ALA A 88 -22.57 7.94 11.05
N ASP A 89 -22.71 7.71 9.75
CA ASP A 89 -23.71 6.83 9.12
C ASP A 89 -23.40 5.33 9.31
N ARG A 90 -22.13 4.96 9.50
CA ARG A 90 -21.69 3.57 9.75
C ARG A 90 -21.75 3.17 11.23
N LEU A 91 -21.79 4.13 12.16
CA LEU A 91 -21.72 3.89 13.60
C LEU A 91 -22.77 2.88 14.13
N ALA A 92 -24.00 2.93 13.60
CA ALA A 92 -25.07 2.03 14.02
C ALA A 92 -24.83 0.57 13.60
N GLU A 93 -24.34 0.38 12.36
CA GLU A 93 -23.93 -0.93 11.86
C GLU A 93 -22.75 -1.46 12.68
N MET A 94 -21.72 -0.64 12.85
CA MET A 94 -20.48 -0.99 13.54
C MET A 94 -20.76 -1.40 14.99
N GLY A 95 -21.54 -0.61 15.72
CA GLY A 95 -21.92 -0.91 17.10
C GLY A 95 -22.68 -2.23 17.26
N THR A 96 -23.41 -2.66 16.22
CA THR A 96 -24.18 -3.91 16.24
C THR A 96 -23.33 -5.12 15.85
N ARG A 97 -22.48 -4.99 14.82
CA ARG A 97 -21.70 -6.11 14.25
C ARG A 97 -20.34 -6.32 14.90
N TYR A 98 -19.70 -5.24 15.35
CA TYR A 98 -18.30 -5.25 15.78
C TYR A 98 -18.08 -4.71 17.19
N GLY A 99 -19.10 -4.79 18.07
CA GLY A 99 -19.02 -4.19 19.41
C GLY A 99 -17.83 -4.63 20.28
N SER A 100 -17.23 -5.80 20.05
CA SER A 100 -16.02 -6.27 20.78
C SER A 100 -14.69 -5.71 20.24
N GLN A 101 -14.73 -5.08 19.07
CA GLN A 101 -13.60 -4.46 18.37
C GLN A 101 -13.63 -2.93 18.47
N ILE A 102 -14.69 -2.38 19.06
CA ILE A 102 -14.90 -0.94 19.20
C ILE A 102 -14.57 -0.56 20.63
N HIS A 103 -13.64 0.38 20.77
CA HIS A 103 -13.27 0.97 22.05
C HIS A 103 -13.73 2.43 22.03
N VAL A 104 -14.53 2.81 23.04
CA VAL A 104 -14.97 4.21 23.19
C VAL A 104 -14.36 4.74 24.46
N GLU A 105 -13.40 5.63 24.30
CA GLU A 105 -12.54 6.08 25.39
C GLU A 105 -12.68 7.60 25.60
N PRO A 106 -12.46 8.10 26.83
CA PRO A 106 -12.44 9.54 27.07
C PRO A 106 -11.31 10.18 26.25
N LEU A 107 -11.65 11.15 25.41
CA LEU A 107 -10.69 11.96 24.67
C LEU A 107 -10.78 13.39 25.19
N PHE A 108 -9.68 13.91 25.74
CA PHE A 108 -9.68 15.25 26.28
C PHE A 108 -9.42 16.25 25.15
N GLY A 109 -10.51 16.69 24.55
CA GLY A 109 -10.49 17.72 23.52
C GLY A 109 -11.76 18.55 23.52
N ILE A 110 -11.76 19.58 22.69
CA ILE A 110 -12.91 20.44 22.46
C ILE A 110 -13.07 20.72 20.96
N TYR A 111 -14.32 20.66 20.49
CA TYR A 111 -14.71 21.31 19.23
C TYR A 111 -15.32 22.66 19.57
N TYR A 112 -14.83 23.71 18.94
CA TYR A 112 -15.21 25.08 19.27
C TYR A 112 -15.20 25.99 18.04
N ALA A 113 -15.89 27.12 18.17
CA ALA A 113 -15.92 28.17 17.16
C ALA A 113 -15.18 29.41 17.67
N PRO A 114 -13.87 29.56 17.38
CA PRO A 114 -13.13 30.76 17.77
C PRO A 114 -13.68 31.98 17.06
N MET A 115 -13.95 33.03 17.83
CA MET A 115 -14.48 34.31 17.35
C MET A 115 -13.42 35.38 17.55
N ASN A 116 -12.99 36.04 16.48
CA ASN A 116 -11.93 37.03 16.58
C ASN A 116 -12.43 38.28 17.32
N VAL A 117 -11.97 38.49 18.56
CA VAL A 117 -12.44 39.55 19.44
C VAL A 117 -11.96 40.95 19.02
N ASN A 118 -11.13 41.05 17.97
CA ASN A 118 -10.58 42.30 17.48
C ASN A 118 -11.21 42.74 16.13
N ILE A 119 -12.07 41.91 15.53
CA ILE A 119 -12.65 42.16 14.20
C ILE A 119 -14.18 42.15 14.31
N ALA A 120 -14.85 43.08 13.63
CA ALA A 120 -16.31 43.10 13.55
C ALA A 120 -16.85 41.82 12.84
N PRO A 121 -18.01 41.29 13.26
CA PRO A 121 -18.88 41.75 14.34
C PRO A 121 -18.50 41.23 15.74
N PHE A 122 -17.48 40.38 15.85
CA PHE A 122 -17.15 39.66 17.08
C PHE A 122 -16.28 40.44 18.06
N ASN A 123 -15.81 41.63 17.69
CA ASN A 123 -15.32 42.61 18.66
C ASN A 123 -16.42 43.03 19.68
N ASN A 124 -17.70 42.89 19.32
CA ASN A 124 -18.82 43.10 20.21
C ASN A 124 -19.10 41.87 21.09
N LYS A 125 -19.03 42.04 22.43
CA LYS A 125 -19.27 40.94 23.38
C LYS A 125 -20.70 40.41 23.31
N ASP A 126 -21.71 41.26 23.10
CA ASP A 126 -23.10 40.82 23.02
C ASP A 126 -23.33 39.92 21.79
N ALA A 127 -22.64 40.19 20.67
CA ALA A 127 -22.68 39.32 19.49
C ALA A 127 -22.07 37.94 19.79
N ARG A 128 -20.91 37.88 20.47
CA ARG A 128 -20.29 36.60 20.88
C ARG A 128 -21.14 35.80 21.86
N LEU A 129 -21.77 36.49 22.82
CA LEU A 129 -22.71 35.87 23.75
C LEU A 129 -23.94 35.33 23.00
N ALA A 130 -24.47 36.08 22.03
CA ALA A 130 -25.59 35.63 21.22
C ALA A 130 -25.29 34.32 20.50
N VAL A 131 -24.11 34.19 19.87
CA VAL A 131 -23.68 32.92 19.26
C VAL A 131 -23.67 31.78 20.28
N ASN A 132 -23.12 32.00 21.48
CA ASN A 132 -23.07 31.00 22.53
C ASN A 132 -24.44 30.53 23.03
N TYR A 133 -25.42 31.44 23.16
CA TYR A 133 -26.80 31.10 23.55
C TYR A 133 -27.60 30.45 22.41
N ALA A 134 -27.33 30.83 21.16
CA ALA A 134 -28.00 30.28 19.99
C ALA A 134 -27.56 28.86 19.66
N LEU A 135 -26.31 28.52 19.98
CA LEU A 135 -25.70 27.25 19.66
C LEU A 135 -26.43 26.07 20.32
N ASN A 136 -27.03 25.23 19.49
CA ASN A 136 -27.61 23.96 19.90
C ASN A 136 -26.54 22.87 19.96
N ARG A 137 -25.93 22.73 21.13
CA ARG A 137 -24.86 21.77 21.38
C ARG A 137 -25.30 20.30 21.24
N ALA A 138 -26.58 20.00 21.41
CA ALA A 138 -27.09 18.65 21.10
C ALA A 138 -27.07 18.37 19.59
N SER A 139 -27.37 19.36 18.75
CA SER A 139 -27.25 19.21 17.29
C SER A 139 -25.80 18.97 16.86
N THR A 140 -24.83 19.70 17.44
CA THR A 140 -23.41 19.48 17.13
C THR A 140 -22.92 18.10 17.60
N VAL A 141 -23.38 17.63 18.77
CA VAL A 141 -23.12 16.26 19.24
C VAL A 141 -23.70 15.23 18.27
N ASN A 142 -24.89 15.46 17.72
CA ASN A 142 -25.48 14.56 16.74
C ASN A 142 -24.71 14.57 15.41
N ILE A 143 -24.21 15.72 14.96
CA ILE A 143 -23.33 15.83 13.78
C ILE A 143 -22.06 15.00 13.97
N TYR A 144 -21.50 14.97 15.18
CA TYR A 144 -20.28 14.20 15.47
C TYR A 144 -20.48 12.68 15.50
N GLY A 145 -21.67 12.20 15.86
CA GLY A 145 -21.93 10.76 16.05
C GLY A 145 -22.80 10.42 17.27
N GLY A 146 -23.34 11.44 17.94
CA GLY A 146 -24.31 11.30 19.02
C GLY A 146 -23.70 11.21 20.42
N ARG A 147 -24.57 11.05 21.42
CA ARG A 147 -24.23 11.18 22.85
C ARG A 147 -23.26 10.13 23.40
N ARG A 148 -22.99 9.06 22.64
CA ARG A 148 -21.97 8.07 23.01
C ARG A 148 -20.57 8.53 22.64
N LEU A 149 -20.43 9.37 21.62
CA LEU A 149 -19.15 9.83 21.08
C LEU A 149 -18.85 11.30 21.39
N ALA A 150 -19.83 12.07 21.86
CA ALA A 150 -19.57 13.43 22.30
C ALA A 150 -20.52 13.85 23.42
N VAL A 151 -20.07 14.82 24.21
CA VAL A 151 -20.82 15.39 25.32
C VAL A 151 -20.90 16.90 25.13
N PRO A 152 -22.10 17.53 25.24
CA PRO A 152 -22.20 18.98 25.17
C PRO A 152 -21.30 19.65 26.21
N ASN A 153 -20.51 20.64 25.79
CA ASN A 153 -19.60 21.36 26.66
C ASN A 153 -19.75 22.88 26.47
N CYS A 154 -19.65 23.63 27.57
CA CYS A 154 -19.72 25.10 27.59
C CYS A 154 -18.38 25.75 27.95
N GLN A 155 -17.45 24.97 28.50
CA GLN A 155 -16.16 25.39 29.02
C GLN A 155 -15.02 25.01 28.10
N THR A 156 -13.85 25.62 28.31
CA THR A 156 -12.65 25.24 27.55
C THR A 156 -12.09 23.92 28.07
N LEU A 157 -12.09 23.74 29.40
CA LEU A 157 -11.67 22.47 29.97
C LEU A 157 -12.71 21.38 29.65
N PRO A 158 -12.27 20.21 29.17
CA PRO A 158 -13.15 19.06 29.00
C PRO A 158 -13.75 18.58 30.33
N PRO A 159 -15.00 18.07 30.36
CA PRO A 159 -15.61 17.56 31.58
C PRO A 159 -14.79 16.42 32.22
N GLY A 160 -14.49 16.55 33.51
CA GLY A 160 -13.71 15.58 34.28
C GLY A 160 -12.19 15.68 34.11
N PHE A 161 -11.69 16.71 33.42
CA PHE A 161 -10.26 17.01 33.33
C PHE A 161 -9.74 17.65 34.62
N PRO A 162 -8.43 17.51 34.98
CA PRO A 162 -7.87 18.24 36.12
C PRO A 162 -8.11 19.75 36.03
N GLY A 163 -8.70 20.32 37.08
CA GLY A 163 -9.11 21.73 37.12
C GLY A 163 -10.50 22.04 36.53
N ASP A 164 -11.24 21.04 36.02
CA ASP A 164 -12.63 21.21 35.62
C ASP A 164 -13.56 21.40 36.83
N GLU A 165 -14.28 22.52 36.84
CA GLU A 165 -15.43 22.76 37.73
C GLU A 165 -16.65 23.10 36.86
N PRO A 166 -17.66 22.20 36.77
CA PRO A 166 -18.75 22.33 35.80
C PRO A 166 -19.52 23.64 35.89
N TYR A 167 -19.51 24.39 34.79
CA TYR A 167 -20.11 25.72 34.64
C TYR A 167 -20.61 25.93 33.21
N CYS A 168 -21.93 26.05 33.05
CA CYS A 168 -22.56 26.36 31.77
C CYS A 168 -23.56 27.51 31.90
N PRO A 169 -23.14 28.76 31.64
CA PRO A 169 -24.03 29.91 31.64
C PRO A 169 -24.85 30.04 30.34
N TYR A 170 -24.38 29.45 29.24
CA TYR A 170 -24.92 29.63 27.89
C TYR A 170 -25.94 28.55 27.51
N THR A 171 -27.03 28.51 28.27
CA THR A 171 -28.14 27.58 28.05
C THR A 171 -29.43 28.16 28.62
N GLN A 172 -30.57 27.58 28.27
CA GLN A 172 -31.88 28.00 28.77
C GLN A 172 -31.97 27.96 30.31
N ASN A 173 -31.32 26.99 30.96
CA ASN A 173 -31.26 26.85 32.42
C ASN A 173 -29.79 26.88 32.90
N PRO A 174 -29.21 28.07 33.16
CA PRO A 174 -27.82 28.19 33.60
C PRO A 174 -27.52 27.32 34.83
N GLY A 175 -26.39 26.62 34.82
CA GLY A 175 -26.04 25.68 35.88
C GLY A 175 -24.73 24.96 35.58
N THR A 176 -24.66 23.67 35.90
CA THR A 176 -23.45 22.85 35.70
C THR A 176 -23.44 22.09 34.37
N LYS A 177 -24.57 22.07 33.64
CA LYS A 177 -24.73 21.31 32.39
C LYS A 177 -25.56 22.08 31.39
N TRP A 178 -25.26 21.89 30.11
CA TRP A 178 -26.08 22.41 29.02
C TRP A 178 -27.40 21.65 28.91
N THR A 179 -28.52 22.36 28.72
CA THR A 179 -29.85 21.74 28.55
C THR A 179 -30.44 21.97 27.16
N ALA A 180 -30.50 23.22 26.72
CA ALA A 180 -31.11 23.65 25.46
C ALA A 180 -30.54 25.02 25.03
N PRO A 181 -30.60 25.38 23.73
CA PRO A 181 -30.25 26.72 23.28
C PRO A 181 -31.31 27.73 23.77
N ASP A 182 -30.92 29.00 23.94
CA ASP A 182 -31.81 30.11 24.27
C ASP A 182 -31.81 31.13 23.12
N MET A 183 -32.54 30.83 22.05
CA MET A 183 -32.63 31.70 20.88
C MET A 183 -33.31 33.03 21.17
N ALA A 184 -34.21 33.09 22.16
CA ALA A 184 -34.86 34.34 22.54
C ALA A 184 -33.85 35.33 23.11
N LYS A 185 -33.04 34.87 24.07
CA LYS A 185 -31.95 35.66 24.65
C LYS A 185 -30.88 36.00 23.62
N ALA A 186 -30.54 35.06 22.73
CA ALA A 186 -29.58 35.30 21.66
C ALA A 186 -30.04 36.40 20.69
N LYS A 187 -31.30 36.38 20.25
CA LYS A 187 -31.88 37.43 19.38
C LYS A 187 -31.94 38.79 20.10
N ALA A 188 -32.25 38.81 21.40
CA ALA A 188 -32.22 40.05 22.19
C ALA A 188 -30.80 40.63 22.30
N LEU A 189 -29.79 39.79 22.50
CA LEU A 189 -28.38 40.19 22.49
C LEU A 189 -27.92 40.70 21.12
N MET A 190 -28.39 40.10 20.02
CA MET A 190 -28.11 40.58 18.66
C MET A 190 -28.76 41.93 18.35
N GLN A 191 -29.98 42.16 18.84
CA GLN A 191 -30.61 43.48 18.73
C GLN A 191 -29.84 44.53 19.51
N LYS A 192 -29.38 44.17 20.73
CA LYS A 192 -28.56 45.05 21.58
C LYS A 192 -27.18 45.32 20.98
N SER A 193 -26.57 44.33 20.32
CA SER A 193 -25.24 44.47 19.73
C SER A 193 -25.23 45.42 18.54
N GLY A 194 -26.34 45.51 17.79
CA GLY A 194 -26.43 46.31 16.57
C GLY A 194 -25.74 45.69 15.35
N GLU A 195 -25.32 44.43 15.45
CA GLU A 195 -24.52 43.75 14.41
C GLU A 195 -25.36 42.98 13.37
N ILE A 196 -26.69 43.13 13.41
CA ILE A 196 -27.61 42.47 12.46
C ILE A 196 -27.31 42.95 11.04
N GLY A 197 -27.20 42.01 10.10
CA GLY A 197 -26.93 42.25 8.69
C GLY A 197 -25.44 42.31 8.32
N GLN A 198 -24.54 42.23 9.30
CA GLN A 198 -23.09 42.12 9.05
C GLN A 198 -22.76 40.84 8.28
N SER A 199 -21.81 40.94 7.35
CA SER A 199 -21.28 39.79 6.62
C SER A 199 -20.33 39.01 7.51
N VAL A 200 -20.50 37.70 7.57
CA VAL A 200 -19.65 36.80 8.35
C VAL A 200 -19.25 35.62 7.49
N THR A 201 -17.96 35.31 7.42
CA THR A 201 -17.49 34.08 6.77
C THR A 201 -17.03 33.08 7.82
N VAL A 202 -17.67 31.92 7.86
CA VAL A 202 -17.28 30.77 8.67
C VAL A 202 -16.24 29.96 7.89
N VAL A 203 -15.00 29.92 8.38
CA VAL A 203 -13.95 29.09 7.78
C VAL A 203 -13.95 27.70 8.42
N ALA A 204 -14.07 26.65 7.62
CA ALA A 204 -14.05 25.26 8.08
C ALA A 204 -13.09 24.41 7.22
N SER A 205 -12.59 23.30 7.76
CA SER A 205 -11.80 22.35 6.98
C SER A 205 -12.69 21.44 6.13
N ASP A 206 -12.11 20.78 5.13
CA ASP A 206 -12.75 19.74 4.31
C ASP A 206 -12.67 18.33 4.93
N ARG A 207 -12.18 18.20 6.17
CA ARG A 207 -11.94 16.92 6.85
C ARG A 207 -13.05 16.58 7.85
N GLY A 208 -13.42 15.30 7.90
CA GLY A 208 -14.31 14.75 8.93
C GLY A 208 -15.64 15.51 9.04
N VAL A 209 -15.96 15.95 10.26
CA VAL A 209 -17.24 16.60 10.59
C VAL A 209 -17.24 18.12 10.37
N ASP A 210 -16.07 18.73 10.08
CA ASP A 210 -15.91 20.17 10.00
C ASP A 210 -16.78 20.85 8.93
N PRO A 211 -16.97 20.27 7.72
CA PRO A 211 -17.89 20.84 6.73
C PRO A 211 -19.32 20.95 7.28
N ALA A 212 -19.81 19.91 7.95
CA ALA A 212 -21.15 19.86 8.51
C ALA A 212 -21.31 20.84 9.70
N LEU A 213 -20.30 20.95 10.56
CA LEU A 213 -20.25 21.94 11.63
C LEU A 213 -20.21 23.37 11.09
N GLY A 214 -19.44 23.61 10.03
CA GLY A 214 -19.37 24.91 9.35
C GLY A 214 -20.71 25.32 8.73
N THR A 215 -21.40 24.40 8.05
CA THR A 215 -22.76 24.64 7.52
C THR A 215 -23.76 24.88 8.65
N TYR A 216 -23.71 24.10 9.73
CA TYR A 216 -24.57 24.26 10.89
C TYR A 216 -24.35 25.64 11.55
N LEU A 217 -23.11 26.03 11.78
CA LEU A 217 -22.76 27.33 12.37
C LEU A 217 -23.22 28.49 11.49
N THR A 218 -23.04 28.40 10.16
CA THR A 218 -23.57 29.38 9.21
C THR A 218 -25.09 29.49 9.29
N SER A 219 -25.82 28.37 9.46
CA SER A 219 -27.27 28.38 9.66
C SER A 219 -27.66 29.13 10.94
N VAL A 220 -26.95 28.88 12.05
CA VAL A 220 -27.20 29.55 13.34
C VAL A 220 -26.94 31.05 13.23
N LEU A 221 -25.84 31.45 12.58
CA LEU A 221 -25.50 32.86 12.36
C LEU A 221 -26.54 33.58 11.48
N ASN A 222 -27.03 32.93 10.43
CA ASN A 222 -28.11 33.48 9.61
C ASN A 222 -29.42 33.63 10.42
N GLU A 223 -29.75 32.69 11.31
CA GLU A 223 -30.92 32.81 12.19
C GLU A 223 -30.80 33.97 13.21
N LEU A 224 -29.57 34.30 13.60
CA LEU A 224 -29.24 35.47 14.42
C LEU A 224 -29.29 36.80 13.65
N GLY A 225 -29.43 36.75 12.32
CA GLY A 225 -29.55 37.91 11.46
C GLY A 225 -28.24 38.36 10.81
N PHE A 226 -27.16 37.59 10.89
CA PHE A 226 -25.97 37.84 10.06
C PHE A 226 -26.21 37.47 8.59
N LYS A 227 -25.36 37.97 7.70
CA LYS A 227 -25.24 37.46 6.31
C LYS A 227 -24.07 36.48 6.27
N ALA A 228 -24.30 35.27 6.77
CA ALA A 228 -23.25 34.29 6.96
C ALA A 228 -23.05 33.38 5.74
N THR A 229 -21.80 33.15 5.37
CA THR A 229 -21.38 32.18 4.34
C THR A 229 -20.33 31.22 4.91
N THR A 230 -20.25 30.01 4.37
CA THR A 230 -19.20 29.06 4.71
C THR A 230 -18.10 29.08 3.65
N HIS A 231 -16.84 29.10 4.08
CA HIS A 231 -15.67 28.93 3.23
C HIS A 231 -14.91 27.68 3.67
N ILE A 232 -15.04 26.61 2.89
CA ILE A 232 -14.37 25.34 3.14
C ILE A 232 -12.99 25.38 2.51
N LEU A 233 -11.96 25.14 3.31
CA LEU A 233 -10.56 25.07 2.89
C LEU A 233 -10.02 23.66 3.09
N SER A 234 -8.99 23.29 2.33
CA SER A 234 -8.28 22.03 2.58
C SER A 234 -7.71 22.00 3.99
N ALA A 235 -7.84 20.88 4.70
CA ALA A 235 -7.33 20.71 6.06
C ALA A 235 -5.83 20.99 6.21
N ASN A 236 -5.03 20.81 5.14
CA ASN A 236 -3.59 21.13 5.15
C ASN A 236 -3.29 22.64 5.18
N ILE A 237 -4.28 23.48 4.85
CA ILE A 237 -4.16 24.94 4.76
C ILE A 237 -4.96 25.61 5.88
N GLN A 238 -6.15 25.08 6.19
CA GLN A 238 -7.13 25.74 7.03
C GLN A 238 -6.58 26.14 8.40
N PHE A 239 -5.87 25.25 9.10
CA PHE A 239 -5.40 25.51 10.45
C PHE A 239 -4.40 26.67 10.52
N ASN A 240 -3.46 26.73 9.59
CA ASN A 240 -2.52 27.85 9.47
C ASN A 240 -3.23 29.13 9.00
N TYR A 241 -4.21 28.99 8.10
CA TYR A 241 -4.98 30.10 7.56
C TYR A 241 -5.79 30.84 8.63
N ILE A 242 -6.42 30.11 9.56
CA ILE A 242 -7.24 30.72 10.63
C ILE A 242 -6.40 31.38 11.72
N GLN A 243 -5.16 30.93 11.93
CA GLN A 243 -4.23 31.53 12.89
C GLN A 243 -3.61 32.83 12.39
N ASN A 244 -3.40 32.96 11.08
CA ASN A 244 -2.75 34.13 10.52
C ASN A 244 -3.68 35.34 10.53
N THR A 245 -3.38 36.29 11.42
CA THR A 245 -4.19 37.51 11.60
C THR A 245 -4.32 38.36 10.33
N LYS A 246 -3.44 38.21 9.32
CA LYS A 246 -3.56 38.91 8.03
C LYS A 246 -4.73 38.42 7.18
N ASN A 247 -5.23 37.22 7.44
CA ASN A 247 -6.37 36.65 6.71
C ASN A 247 -7.73 37.17 7.21
N ASN A 248 -7.74 37.96 8.31
CA ASN A 248 -8.93 38.61 8.87
C ASN A 248 -10.11 37.64 9.10
N VAL A 249 -9.82 36.42 9.56
CA VAL A 249 -10.85 35.42 9.86
C VAL A 249 -11.69 35.89 11.06
N GLN A 250 -13.00 36.02 10.85
CA GLN A 250 -13.95 36.48 11.87
C GLN A 250 -14.35 35.33 12.81
N ILE A 251 -14.68 34.17 12.23
CA ILE A 251 -15.06 32.96 12.94
C ILE A 251 -14.66 31.72 12.13
N SER A 252 -14.31 30.64 12.81
CA SER A 252 -14.00 29.35 12.17
C SER A 252 -14.54 28.18 12.97
N VAL A 253 -14.44 26.98 12.41
CA VAL A 253 -14.53 25.71 13.14
C VAL A 253 -13.11 25.25 13.41
N SER A 254 -12.82 24.88 14.66
CA SER A 254 -11.54 24.33 15.08
C SER A 254 -11.77 23.28 16.17
N ASP A 255 -10.80 22.41 16.32
CA ASP A 255 -10.67 21.51 17.45
C ASP A 255 -9.31 21.69 18.16
N TRP A 256 -9.26 21.20 19.40
CA TRP A 256 -8.03 21.10 20.18
C TRP A 256 -8.07 19.82 21.00
N TYR A 257 -6.94 19.13 21.06
CA TYR A 257 -6.72 17.92 21.86
C TYR A 257 -5.50 18.17 22.76
N ASP A 258 -5.50 17.57 23.94
CA ASP A 258 -4.43 17.81 24.91
C ASP A 258 -3.06 17.32 24.43
N ASP A 259 -2.05 18.20 24.37
CA ASP A 259 -0.66 17.77 24.09
C ASP A 259 -0.02 17.16 25.35
N TYR A 260 -0.47 17.61 26.52
CA TYR A 260 -0.09 17.10 27.84
C TYR A 260 -1.22 17.28 28.85
N PRO A 261 -1.32 16.41 29.88
CA PRO A 261 -2.49 16.31 30.75
C PRO A 261 -2.50 17.41 31.84
N ALA A 262 -2.57 18.68 31.44
CA ALA A 262 -2.66 19.83 32.35
C ALA A 262 -3.56 20.92 31.79
N ALA A 263 -4.30 21.61 32.66
CA ALA A 263 -5.22 22.69 32.26
C ALA A 263 -4.54 23.85 31.51
N SER A 264 -3.23 24.04 31.70
CA SER A 264 -2.44 25.00 30.93
C SER A 264 -2.42 24.69 29.43
N ASP A 265 -2.52 23.41 29.05
CA ASP A 265 -2.56 23.00 27.64
C ASP A 265 -3.74 23.64 26.89
N PHE A 266 -4.87 23.79 27.55
CA PHE A 266 -6.02 24.48 27.00
C PHE A 266 -5.96 25.99 27.26
N LEU A 267 -5.82 26.39 28.53
CA LEU A 267 -6.07 27.77 28.94
C LEU A 267 -4.87 28.69 28.69
N LYS A 268 -3.64 28.20 28.86
CA LYS A 268 -2.44 28.99 28.60
C LYS A 268 -2.15 29.05 27.11
N VAL A 269 -2.08 27.88 26.46
CA VAL A 269 -1.70 27.79 25.05
C VAL A 269 -2.68 28.55 24.17
N LEU A 270 -3.99 28.40 24.38
CA LEU A 270 -4.98 28.92 23.44
C LEU A 270 -5.48 30.33 23.73
N LEU A 271 -5.37 30.85 24.95
CA LEU A 271 -6.04 32.10 25.36
C LEU A 271 -5.14 33.18 25.94
N THR A 272 -3.88 32.90 26.24
CA THR A 272 -2.99 33.94 26.79
C THR A 272 -2.55 34.93 25.71
N CYS A 273 -2.19 36.15 26.13
CA CYS A 273 -1.66 37.16 25.22
C CYS A 273 -0.35 36.71 24.54
N GLY A 274 0.47 35.93 25.24
CA GLY A 274 1.75 35.43 24.74
C GLY A 274 1.64 34.45 23.56
N ALA A 275 0.46 33.86 23.37
CA ALA A 275 0.15 32.94 22.28
C ALA A 275 -0.30 33.64 20.98
N ILE A 276 -0.36 34.97 20.98
CA ILE A 276 -0.71 35.77 19.81
C ILE A 276 0.58 36.18 19.09
N HIS A 277 0.70 35.77 17.82
CA HIS A 277 1.81 36.11 16.95
C HIS A 277 1.28 36.79 15.68
N PRO A 278 1.21 38.14 15.65
CA PRO A 278 0.60 38.86 14.54
C PRO A 278 1.22 38.52 13.18
N GLY A 279 0.37 38.14 12.21
CA GLY A 279 0.77 37.80 10.85
C GLY A 279 1.54 36.49 10.70
N SER A 280 1.58 35.67 11.75
CA SER A 280 2.21 34.35 11.78
C SER A 280 1.21 33.26 11.45
N ASP A 281 1.64 32.23 10.71
CA ASP A 281 0.88 30.99 10.52
C ASP A 281 0.90 30.10 11.77
N ASN A 282 1.68 30.47 12.78
CA ASN A 282 1.78 29.82 14.08
C ASN A 282 1.38 30.84 15.16
N SER A 283 0.07 31.02 15.35
CA SER A 283 -0.55 31.96 16.31
C SER A 283 -1.81 31.30 16.86
N ILE A 284 -1.60 30.33 17.75
CA ILE A 284 -2.60 29.36 18.17
C ILE A 284 -3.82 29.98 18.87
N ASN A 285 -3.66 31.17 19.46
CA ASN A 285 -4.78 31.97 19.96
C ASN A 285 -5.54 32.65 18.79
N ILE A 286 -6.34 31.85 18.09
CA ILE A 286 -7.14 32.23 16.91
C ILE A 286 -8.17 33.33 17.24
N SER A 287 -8.68 33.34 18.48
CA SER A 287 -9.63 34.36 18.92
C SER A 287 -9.03 35.76 19.06
N GLY A 288 -7.70 35.86 19.13
CA GLY A 288 -7.00 37.11 19.43
C GLY A 288 -7.33 37.68 20.81
N TYR A 289 -7.87 36.86 21.72
CA TYR A 289 -8.22 37.26 23.08
C TYR A 289 -6.96 37.53 23.91
N CYS A 290 -6.91 38.69 24.55
CA CYS A 290 -5.80 39.05 25.43
C CYS A 290 -6.33 39.85 26.62
N ASN A 291 -6.11 39.33 27.83
CA ASN A 291 -6.50 39.96 29.09
C ASN A 291 -5.40 39.76 30.13
N LYS A 292 -4.89 40.86 30.70
CA LYS A 292 -3.76 40.81 31.66
C LYS A 292 -4.11 40.14 32.98
N ASP A 293 -5.35 40.26 33.44
CA ASP A 293 -5.80 39.62 34.69
C ASP A 293 -5.96 38.10 34.49
N PHE A 294 -6.40 37.70 33.30
CA PHE A 294 -6.41 36.30 32.88
C PHE A 294 -4.98 35.73 32.85
N ASP A 295 -4.05 36.38 32.14
CA ASP A 295 -2.64 35.97 32.07
C ASP A 295 -1.98 35.90 33.46
N ALA A 296 -2.27 36.85 34.35
CA ALA A 296 -1.74 36.86 35.72
C ALA A 296 -2.26 35.66 36.53
N LYS A 297 -3.53 35.29 36.39
CA LYS A 297 -4.10 34.11 37.06
C LYS A 297 -3.60 32.80 36.47
N VAL A 298 -3.41 32.73 35.16
CA VAL A 298 -2.74 31.59 34.49
C VAL A 298 -1.33 31.41 35.07
N ALA A 299 -0.53 32.49 35.12
CA ALA A 299 0.82 32.44 35.68
C ALA A 299 0.81 32.02 37.16
N GLN A 300 -0.16 32.50 37.95
CA GLN A 300 -0.33 32.07 39.34
C GLN A 300 -0.63 30.56 39.43
N ALA A 301 -1.55 30.04 38.62
CA ALA A 301 -1.91 28.63 38.61
C ALA A 301 -0.70 27.75 38.22
N GLU A 302 0.10 28.16 37.22
CA GLU A 302 1.32 27.45 36.85
C GLU A 302 2.36 27.41 37.97
N GLN A 303 2.58 28.52 38.68
CA GLN A 303 3.53 28.56 39.78
C GLN A 303 3.09 27.66 40.94
N VAL A 304 1.79 27.66 41.26
CA VAL A 304 1.24 26.78 42.30
C VAL A 304 1.33 25.31 41.90
N ALA A 305 1.10 24.98 40.63
CA ALA A 305 1.14 23.60 40.12
C ALA A 305 2.50 22.90 40.33
N ILE A 306 3.60 23.66 40.45
CA ILE A 306 4.94 23.13 40.74
C ILE A 306 5.01 22.47 42.13
N THR A 307 4.22 22.98 43.09
CA THR A 307 4.32 22.58 44.51
C THR A 307 3.04 21.94 45.06
N ASP A 308 1.87 22.37 44.59
CA ASP A 308 0.57 21.87 45.01
C ASP A 308 -0.40 21.80 43.81
N PRO A 309 -0.41 20.66 43.09
CA PRO A 309 -1.30 20.45 41.94
C PRO A 309 -2.79 20.60 42.29
N ALA A 310 -3.22 20.16 43.48
CA ALA A 310 -4.63 20.21 43.87
C ALA A 310 -5.10 21.65 44.17
N ALA A 311 -4.23 22.49 44.72
CA ALA A 311 -4.50 23.92 44.85
C ALA A 311 -4.49 24.63 43.48
N ALA A 312 -3.59 24.22 42.58
CA ALA A 312 -3.56 24.74 41.22
C ALA A 312 -4.84 24.44 40.45
N ASP A 313 -5.41 23.23 40.58
CA ASP A 313 -6.67 22.85 39.93
C ASP A 313 -7.83 23.80 40.30
N LYS A 314 -7.89 24.29 41.55
CA LYS A 314 -8.88 25.29 41.96
C LYS A 314 -8.65 26.66 41.31
N LEU A 315 -7.40 27.02 41.03
CA LEU A 315 -7.07 28.23 40.29
C LEU A 315 -7.41 28.06 38.80
N TRP A 316 -7.14 26.89 38.23
CA TRP A 316 -7.51 26.56 36.85
C TRP A 316 -9.03 26.59 36.62
N ALA A 317 -9.83 26.10 37.57
CA ALA A 317 -11.28 26.24 37.53
C ALA A 317 -11.74 27.72 37.45
N GLN A 318 -11.09 28.61 38.20
CA GLN A 318 -11.38 30.05 38.12
C GLN A 318 -10.97 30.65 36.77
N VAL A 319 -9.81 30.24 36.24
CA VAL A 319 -9.32 30.68 34.92
C VAL A 319 -10.28 30.23 33.82
N ASP A 320 -10.72 28.98 33.83
CA ASP A 320 -11.65 28.46 32.83
C ASP A 320 -13.02 29.15 32.90
N LYS A 321 -13.50 29.45 34.10
CA LYS A 321 -14.69 30.28 34.28
C LYS A 321 -14.52 31.68 33.70
N MET A 322 -13.37 32.32 33.90
CA MET A 322 -13.06 33.62 33.30
C MET A 322 -13.04 33.57 31.77
N ALA A 323 -12.44 32.52 31.19
CA ALA A 323 -12.45 32.29 29.75
C ALA A 323 -13.88 32.13 29.24
N THR A 324 -14.67 31.29 29.91
CA THR A 324 -16.09 31.06 29.60
C THR A 324 -16.85 32.38 29.59
N ASP A 325 -16.78 33.18 30.66
CA ASP A 325 -17.47 34.46 30.82
C ASP A 325 -17.01 35.56 29.83
N ALA A 326 -15.77 35.49 29.35
CA ALA A 326 -15.23 36.39 28.34
C ALA A 326 -15.78 36.09 26.93
N ALA A 327 -16.22 34.84 26.71
CA ALA A 327 -16.74 34.30 25.46
C ALA A 327 -15.83 34.62 24.24
N PRO A 328 -14.52 34.29 24.26
CA PRO A 328 -13.64 34.42 23.10
C PRO A 328 -14.01 33.44 21.98
N TRP A 329 -14.77 32.40 22.31
CA TRP A 329 -15.29 31.40 21.40
C TRP A 329 -16.58 30.78 21.89
N ALA A 330 -17.19 29.94 21.07
CA ALA A 330 -18.32 29.09 21.46
C ALA A 330 -17.89 27.63 21.42
N VAL A 331 -17.71 27.01 22.60
CA VAL A 331 -17.44 25.57 22.70
C VAL A 331 -18.71 24.81 22.36
N MET A 332 -18.60 23.81 21.47
CA MET A 332 -19.72 23.01 20.99
C MET A 332 -19.86 21.74 21.83
N PHE A 333 -18.81 20.92 21.88
CA PHE A 333 -18.81 19.64 22.58
C PHE A 333 -17.38 19.17 22.87
N THR A 334 -17.26 18.23 23.79
CA THR A 334 -16.05 17.42 24.01
C THR A 334 -16.26 16.05 23.36
N PRO A 335 -15.36 15.62 22.45
CA PRO A 335 -15.44 14.32 21.80
C PRO A 335 -15.03 13.18 22.74
N ARG A 336 -15.24 11.95 22.29
CA ARG A 336 -14.68 10.72 22.82
C ARG A 336 -14.05 10.00 21.64
N GLN A 337 -12.92 9.34 21.88
CA GLN A 337 -12.26 8.59 20.84
C GLN A 337 -13.05 7.30 20.61
N LEU A 338 -13.41 7.03 19.35
CA LEU A 338 -13.85 5.71 18.93
C LEU A 338 -12.70 5.08 18.17
N ASP A 339 -12.09 4.07 18.76
CA ASP A 339 -11.07 3.27 18.10
C ASP A 339 -11.70 1.97 17.60
N PHE A 340 -11.59 1.75 16.30
CA PHE A 340 -11.99 0.49 15.69
C PHE A 340 -10.75 -0.33 15.35
N VAL A 341 -10.61 -1.48 16.01
CA VAL A 341 -9.45 -2.35 15.88
C VAL A 341 -9.80 -3.66 15.21
N SER A 342 -8.85 -4.23 14.48
CA SER A 342 -9.03 -5.55 13.89
C SER A 342 -8.98 -6.65 14.96
N ARG A 343 -9.59 -7.81 14.68
CA ARG A 343 -9.54 -8.97 15.59
C ARG A 343 -8.14 -9.51 15.86
N ARG A 344 -7.16 -9.19 15.00
CA ARG A 344 -5.77 -9.63 15.17
C ARG A 344 -4.95 -8.69 16.05
N LEU A 345 -5.43 -7.47 16.27
CA LEU A 345 -4.73 -6.51 17.12
C LEU A 345 -4.91 -6.92 18.58
N GLY A 346 -3.83 -7.43 19.17
CA GLY A 346 -3.74 -7.72 20.60
C GLY A 346 -3.01 -6.61 21.35
N ASN A 347 -3.14 -6.61 22.69
CA ASN A 347 -2.49 -5.63 23.57
C ASN A 347 -2.83 -4.17 23.24
N TYR A 348 -4.03 -3.92 22.70
CA TYR A 348 -4.55 -2.56 22.56
C TYR A 348 -4.79 -1.98 23.96
N THR A 349 -4.25 -0.80 24.23
CA THR A 349 -4.50 -0.06 25.47
C THR A 349 -4.55 1.40 25.12
N TYR A 350 -5.69 2.02 25.39
CA TYR A 350 -5.82 3.46 25.30
C TYR A 350 -5.23 4.09 26.57
N LEU A 351 -4.28 5.00 26.38
CA LEU A 351 -3.71 5.78 27.46
C LEU A 351 -4.23 7.20 27.32
N SER A 352 -5.29 7.54 28.05
CA SER A 352 -5.54 8.95 28.36
C SER A 352 -4.45 9.38 29.34
N GLY A 353 -3.83 10.54 29.14
CA GLY A 353 -2.70 11.04 29.95
C GLY A 353 -2.97 11.17 31.46
N VAL A 354 -4.15 10.77 31.94
CA VAL A 354 -4.66 10.93 33.31
C VAL A 354 -4.63 9.61 34.11
N THR A 355 -4.29 8.45 33.51
CA THR A 355 -4.16 7.17 34.26
C THR A 355 -2.76 6.55 34.18
N PRO A 356 -2.13 6.17 35.32
CA PRO A 356 -0.83 5.51 35.31
C PRO A 356 -0.99 4.04 34.90
N ALA A 357 -0.37 3.63 33.80
CA ALA A 357 -0.37 2.25 33.34
C ALA A 357 0.49 1.34 34.23
N VAL A 358 -0.15 0.39 34.93
CA VAL A 358 0.55 -0.76 35.53
C VAL A 358 0.53 -1.90 34.50
N ALA A 359 1.61 -2.06 33.74
CA ALA A 359 1.76 -3.17 32.80
C ALA A 359 2.50 -4.36 33.45
N ALA A 360 1.92 -5.56 33.38
CA ALA A 360 2.55 -6.82 33.75
C ALA A 360 3.54 -7.31 32.66
N PRO A 361 4.58 -8.09 33.00
CA PRO A 361 5.64 -8.44 32.06
C PRO A 361 5.25 -9.58 31.10
N VAL A 362 5.61 -9.44 29.82
CA VAL A 362 5.40 -10.42 28.73
C VAL A 362 6.77 -11.00 28.31
N PRO A 363 6.89 -12.31 28.00
CA PRO A 363 8.17 -12.96 27.78
C PRO A 363 8.73 -12.76 26.36
N GLU A 364 10.05 -12.79 26.28
CA GLU A 364 10.89 -12.56 25.10
C GLU A 364 10.75 -13.67 24.03
N ARG A 365 10.59 -13.31 22.74
CA ARG A 365 10.71 -14.27 21.62
C ARG A 365 11.47 -13.74 20.39
N ARG A 366 12.53 -14.51 20.07
CA ARG A 366 13.27 -14.83 18.82
C ARG A 366 13.49 -13.77 17.73
N ARG A 367 14.77 -13.69 17.31
CA ARG A 367 15.34 -12.92 16.19
C ARG A 367 14.53 -13.08 14.88
N PRO A 368 14.29 -12.00 14.13
CA PRO A 368 13.57 -12.06 12.86
C PRO A 368 14.39 -12.75 11.77
N ALA A 369 13.70 -13.45 10.87
CA ALA A 369 14.28 -14.11 9.71
C ALA A 369 14.61 -13.07 8.61
N GLY A 370 15.60 -13.37 7.76
CA GLY A 370 16.03 -12.45 6.71
C GLY A 370 14.95 -12.13 5.66
N PRO A 371 15.10 -11.05 4.87
CA PRO A 371 14.11 -10.60 3.86
C PRO A 371 13.71 -11.70 2.87
N TRP A 372 14.66 -12.56 2.52
CA TRP A 372 14.44 -13.73 1.67
C TRP A 372 13.55 -14.78 2.34
N ALA A 373 13.76 -15.04 3.63
CA ALA A 373 12.95 -16.00 4.38
C ALA A 373 11.50 -15.52 4.54
N GLU A 374 11.28 -14.22 4.71
CA GLU A 374 9.93 -13.64 4.71
C GLU A 374 9.25 -13.72 3.34
N GLY A 375 9.97 -13.44 2.25
CA GLY A 375 9.46 -13.58 0.87
C GLY A 375 9.02 -15.02 0.57
N PHE A 376 9.86 -16.00 0.92
CA PHE A 376 9.51 -17.42 0.76
C PHE A 376 8.37 -17.86 1.68
N ALA A 377 8.29 -17.34 2.91
CA ALA A 377 7.19 -17.63 3.81
C ALA A 377 5.84 -17.08 3.30
N LYS A 378 5.85 -15.91 2.64
CA LYS A 378 4.66 -15.35 1.98
C LYS A 378 4.25 -16.18 0.77
N LEU A 379 5.20 -16.55 -0.10
CA LEU A 379 4.92 -17.37 -1.28
C LEU A 379 4.32 -18.73 -0.90
N LYS A 380 4.76 -19.34 0.20
CA LYS A 380 4.19 -20.59 0.73
C LYS A 380 2.78 -20.44 1.30
N ARG A 381 2.36 -19.23 1.70
CA ARG A 381 1.04 -18.96 2.27
C ARG A 381 0.01 -18.56 1.22
N ASP A 382 0.44 -18.11 0.05
CA ASP A 382 -0.43 -17.80 -1.07
C ASP A 382 -0.90 -19.09 -1.76
N ARG A 383 -2.23 -19.32 -1.73
CA ARG A 383 -2.86 -20.53 -2.29
C ARG A 383 -2.73 -20.60 -3.81
N LEU A 384 -2.80 -19.46 -4.50
CA LEU A 384 -2.66 -19.41 -5.96
C LEU A 384 -1.22 -19.70 -6.36
N ALA A 385 -0.25 -19.12 -5.64
CA ALA A 385 1.17 -19.39 -5.86
C ALA A 385 1.53 -20.87 -5.69
N VAL A 386 1.05 -21.48 -4.61
CA VAL A 386 1.28 -22.91 -4.31
C VAL A 386 0.59 -23.80 -5.34
N ALA A 387 -0.64 -23.47 -5.75
CA ALA A 387 -1.35 -24.23 -6.78
C ALA A 387 -0.62 -24.15 -8.14
N SER A 388 -0.22 -22.96 -8.59
CA SER A 388 0.53 -22.78 -9.84
C SER A 388 1.87 -23.50 -9.81
N LEU A 389 2.60 -23.43 -8.69
CA LEU A 389 3.85 -24.15 -8.53
C LEU A 389 3.63 -25.68 -8.55
N ALA A 390 2.58 -26.18 -7.89
CA ALA A 390 2.23 -27.59 -7.91
C ALA A 390 1.91 -28.08 -9.32
N VAL A 391 1.14 -27.31 -10.11
CA VAL A 391 0.85 -27.61 -11.51
C VAL A 391 2.12 -27.67 -12.35
N LEU A 392 3.03 -26.69 -12.21
CA LEU A 392 4.29 -26.68 -12.95
C LEU A 392 5.18 -27.88 -12.58
N VAL A 393 5.27 -28.21 -11.29
CA VAL A 393 6.01 -29.39 -10.82
C VAL A 393 5.40 -30.67 -11.39
N LEU A 394 4.08 -30.80 -11.41
CA LEU A 394 3.41 -31.95 -12.01
C LEU A 394 3.69 -32.07 -13.52
N ILE A 395 3.68 -30.96 -14.26
CA ILE A 395 4.01 -30.95 -15.70
C ILE A 395 5.46 -31.36 -15.93
N VAL A 396 6.40 -30.79 -15.15
CA VAL A 396 7.82 -31.13 -15.25
C VAL A 396 8.04 -32.60 -14.93
N LEU A 397 7.40 -33.14 -13.88
CA LEU A 397 7.49 -34.55 -13.51
C LEU A 397 6.88 -35.46 -14.59
N ALA A 398 5.74 -35.08 -15.17
CA ALA A 398 5.12 -35.82 -16.26
C ALA A 398 6.02 -35.88 -17.50
N CYS A 399 6.62 -34.74 -17.89
CA CYS A 399 7.55 -34.67 -19.02
C CYS A 399 8.86 -35.42 -18.73
N ALA A 400 9.39 -35.33 -17.50
CA ALA A 400 10.58 -36.08 -17.09
C ALA A 400 10.34 -37.61 -17.07
N ALA A 401 9.09 -38.03 -16.85
CA ALA A 401 8.67 -39.43 -16.92
C ALA A 401 8.43 -39.93 -18.36
N ALA A 402 8.68 -39.13 -19.40
CA ALA A 402 8.48 -39.53 -20.80
C ALA A 402 9.16 -40.86 -21.19
N PRO A 403 10.42 -41.15 -20.77
CA PRO A 403 11.05 -42.43 -21.08
C PRO A 403 10.37 -43.62 -20.40
N LEU A 404 9.86 -43.43 -19.18
CA LEU A 404 9.14 -44.45 -18.45
C LEU A 404 7.78 -44.74 -19.12
N TYR A 405 7.07 -43.69 -19.53
CA TYR A 405 5.81 -43.82 -20.25
C TYR A 405 6.02 -44.54 -21.60
N ALA A 406 6.98 -44.11 -22.41
CA ALA A 406 7.23 -44.71 -23.71
C ALA A 406 7.63 -46.19 -23.62
N HIS A 407 8.47 -46.55 -22.64
CA HIS A 407 8.97 -47.92 -22.50
C HIS A 407 7.99 -48.88 -21.81
N TYR A 408 7.37 -48.45 -20.70
CA TYR A 408 6.55 -49.33 -19.85
C TYR A 408 5.04 -49.23 -20.08
N VAL A 409 4.54 -48.11 -20.61
CA VAL A 409 3.11 -47.88 -20.82
C VAL A 409 2.76 -48.02 -22.30
N ALA A 410 3.39 -47.22 -23.16
CA ALA A 410 3.07 -47.19 -24.58
C ALA A 410 3.72 -48.33 -25.37
N GLY A 411 4.92 -48.78 -24.97
CA GLY A 411 5.68 -49.78 -25.71
C GLY A 411 6.01 -49.35 -27.14
N SER A 412 6.12 -48.03 -27.39
CA SER A 412 6.30 -47.42 -28.71
C SER A 412 7.48 -46.45 -28.70
N ASP A 413 8.19 -46.36 -29.83
CA ASP A 413 9.23 -45.35 -30.04
C ASP A 413 8.59 -44.09 -30.65
N PRO A 414 8.52 -42.95 -29.93
CA PRO A 414 7.86 -41.73 -30.40
C PRO A 414 8.64 -41.00 -31.51
N PHE A 415 9.87 -41.42 -31.80
CA PHE A 415 10.75 -40.78 -32.78
C PHE A 415 10.81 -41.53 -34.11
N GLN A 416 10.44 -42.82 -34.13
CA GLN A 416 10.45 -43.66 -35.32
C GLN A 416 9.08 -43.73 -35.98
N SER A 417 9.01 -43.53 -37.29
CA SER A 417 7.77 -43.66 -38.05
C SER A 417 7.26 -45.10 -38.04
N ASN A 418 5.97 -45.29 -37.79
CA ASN A 418 5.33 -46.62 -37.70
C ASN A 418 4.10 -46.70 -38.62
N LEU A 419 4.33 -46.57 -39.93
CA LEU A 419 3.28 -46.50 -40.95
C LEU A 419 2.60 -47.85 -41.25
N SER A 420 3.26 -48.97 -40.93
CA SER A 420 2.80 -50.33 -41.24
C SER A 420 2.53 -51.18 -39.99
N GLY A 421 2.60 -50.59 -38.80
CA GLY A 421 2.34 -51.32 -37.57
C GLY A 421 0.84 -51.48 -37.29
N SER A 422 0.51 -52.46 -36.46
CA SER A 422 -0.84 -52.71 -35.96
C SER A 422 -0.83 -52.89 -34.45
N ILE A 423 -1.94 -52.54 -33.81
CA ILE A 423 -2.15 -52.69 -32.36
C ILE A 423 -3.40 -53.52 -32.09
N THR A 424 -3.44 -54.21 -30.96
CA THR A 424 -4.63 -54.98 -30.56
C THR A 424 -5.57 -54.10 -29.74
N LEU A 425 -6.68 -53.65 -30.32
CA LEU A 425 -7.78 -52.99 -29.60
C LEU A 425 -8.94 -53.98 -29.44
N HIS A 426 -9.42 -54.16 -28.19
CA HIS A 426 -10.56 -55.04 -27.88
C HIS A 426 -10.45 -56.47 -28.48
N GLY A 427 -9.24 -57.01 -28.58
CA GLY A 427 -8.99 -58.35 -29.14
C GLY A 427 -8.90 -58.43 -30.66
N GLN A 428 -8.99 -57.31 -31.40
CA GLN A 428 -8.79 -57.26 -32.85
C GLN A 428 -7.53 -56.47 -33.21
N ALA A 429 -6.81 -56.94 -34.23
CA ALA A 429 -5.66 -56.23 -34.79
C ALA A 429 -6.16 -55.06 -35.66
N VAL A 430 -5.79 -53.85 -35.29
CA VAL A 430 -6.15 -52.61 -35.98
C VAL A 430 -4.87 -51.94 -36.47
N ASP A 431 -4.80 -51.65 -37.76
CA ASP A 431 -3.66 -50.94 -38.34
C ASP A 431 -3.61 -49.49 -37.85
N ILE A 432 -2.39 -49.00 -37.60
CA ILE A 432 -2.15 -47.63 -37.13
C ILE A 432 -2.56 -46.61 -38.21
N MET A 433 -2.40 -46.97 -39.49
CA MET A 433 -2.84 -46.16 -40.63
C MET A 433 -4.07 -46.83 -41.26
N GLN A 434 -5.23 -46.22 -41.09
CA GLN A 434 -6.52 -46.72 -41.55
C GLN A 434 -6.88 -46.10 -42.91
N SER A 435 -7.57 -46.84 -43.78
CA SER A 435 -8.12 -46.25 -45.01
C SER A 435 -9.11 -45.13 -44.66
N ALA A 436 -8.95 -43.96 -45.30
CA ALA A 436 -9.82 -42.83 -45.04
C ALA A 436 -11.29 -43.16 -45.36
N THR A 437 -12.22 -42.67 -44.54
CA THR A 437 -13.68 -42.86 -44.70
C THR A 437 -14.23 -42.32 -46.02
N THR A 438 -13.48 -41.43 -46.68
CA THR A 438 -13.79 -40.86 -48.01
C THR A 438 -13.30 -41.72 -49.17
N GLY A 439 -12.62 -42.85 -48.92
CA GLY A 439 -12.15 -43.79 -49.94
C GLY A 439 -10.81 -43.45 -50.60
N PHE A 440 -10.22 -42.29 -50.32
CA PHE A 440 -8.91 -41.89 -50.83
C PHE A 440 -7.97 -41.47 -49.70
N GLY A 441 -6.79 -42.11 -49.62
CA GLY A 441 -5.76 -41.82 -48.64
C GLY A 441 -5.82 -42.67 -47.36
N VAL A 442 -4.85 -42.44 -46.48
CA VAL A 442 -4.76 -43.07 -45.16
C VAL A 442 -4.88 -42.01 -44.08
N THR A 443 -5.66 -42.31 -43.04
CA THR A 443 -5.79 -41.50 -41.82
C THR A 443 -5.15 -42.31 -40.68
N PRO A 444 -4.40 -41.69 -39.75
CA PRO A 444 -3.81 -42.41 -38.61
C PRO A 444 -4.86 -43.08 -37.72
N ILE A 445 -4.51 -43.62 -36.54
CA ILE A 445 -5.45 -44.15 -35.53
C ILE A 445 -5.84 -43.09 -34.49
N GLY A 446 -7.11 -43.12 -34.07
CA GLY A 446 -7.66 -42.11 -33.16
C GLY A 446 -7.24 -42.32 -31.71
N PRO A 447 -7.64 -41.44 -30.78
CA PRO A 447 -7.39 -41.65 -29.35
C PRO A 447 -7.98 -42.98 -28.92
N THR A 448 -7.11 -43.88 -28.46
CA THR A 448 -7.53 -45.21 -27.97
C THR A 448 -7.98 -45.15 -26.51
N TRP A 449 -7.59 -44.10 -25.78
CA TRP A 449 -7.74 -43.95 -24.32
C TRP A 449 -7.13 -45.11 -23.51
N GLY A 450 -6.32 -45.96 -24.15
CA GLY A 450 -5.59 -47.06 -23.55
C GLY A 450 -4.10 -46.74 -23.40
N ALA A 451 -3.31 -47.76 -23.06
CA ALA A 451 -1.87 -47.61 -22.82
C ALA A 451 -1.07 -47.25 -24.09
N GLN A 452 -1.44 -47.82 -25.24
CA GLN A 452 -0.81 -47.55 -26.55
C GLN A 452 -1.65 -46.52 -27.32
N TYR A 453 -1.03 -45.51 -27.92
CA TYR A 453 -1.71 -44.51 -28.75
C TYR A 453 -2.86 -43.80 -27.99
N MET A 454 -2.65 -43.49 -26.71
CA MET A 454 -3.68 -42.91 -25.82
C MET A 454 -4.35 -41.68 -26.44
N LEU A 455 -3.57 -40.79 -27.05
CA LEU A 455 -4.03 -39.58 -27.75
C LEU A 455 -4.12 -39.75 -29.29
N GLY A 456 -3.87 -40.96 -29.79
CA GLY A 456 -3.83 -41.30 -31.22
C GLY A 456 -2.43 -41.27 -31.81
N ALA A 457 -2.37 -41.44 -33.14
CA ALA A 457 -1.14 -41.34 -33.93
C ALA A 457 -1.12 -40.07 -34.79
N ASP A 458 0.09 -39.58 -35.08
CA ASP A 458 0.31 -38.53 -36.08
C ASP A 458 0.37 -39.08 -37.52
N SER A 459 0.59 -38.21 -38.51
CA SER A 459 0.68 -38.59 -39.93
C SER A 459 1.79 -39.58 -40.26
N GLN A 460 2.76 -39.77 -39.36
CA GLN A 460 3.87 -40.70 -39.49
C GLN A 460 3.66 -41.99 -38.68
N GLY A 461 2.48 -42.19 -38.09
CA GLY A 461 2.15 -43.35 -37.26
C GLY A 461 2.78 -43.33 -35.87
N ARG A 462 3.31 -42.18 -35.42
CA ARG A 462 4.01 -42.05 -34.13
C ARG A 462 3.02 -41.76 -33.01
N ASP A 463 3.27 -42.29 -31.81
CA ASP A 463 2.40 -42.11 -30.65
C ASP A 463 2.42 -40.65 -30.15
N VAL A 464 1.26 -39.98 -30.24
CA VAL A 464 1.10 -38.56 -29.89
C VAL A 464 1.24 -38.33 -28.39
N ALA A 465 0.82 -39.27 -27.55
CA ALA A 465 0.94 -39.12 -26.10
C ALA A 465 2.39 -39.19 -25.64
N ALA A 466 3.16 -40.14 -26.19
CA ALA A 466 4.59 -40.21 -25.94
C ALA A 466 5.33 -38.99 -26.51
N ARG A 467 4.98 -38.54 -27.73
CA ARG A 467 5.52 -37.31 -28.32
C ARG A 467 5.21 -36.07 -27.50
N LEU A 468 4.02 -35.97 -26.91
CA LEU A 468 3.62 -34.83 -26.07
C LEU A 468 4.52 -34.67 -24.84
N LEU A 469 4.91 -35.77 -24.19
CA LEU A 469 5.77 -35.75 -23.01
C LEU A 469 7.23 -35.42 -23.37
N TYR A 470 7.78 -36.06 -24.41
CA TYR A 470 9.12 -35.73 -24.91
C TYR A 470 9.20 -34.32 -25.49
N GLY A 471 8.15 -33.89 -26.19
CA GLY A 471 8.00 -32.54 -26.71
C GLY A 471 7.96 -31.51 -25.58
N GLY A 472 7.23 -31.80 -24.50
CA GLY A 472 7.19 -30.96 -23.32
C GLY A 472 8.53 -30.84 -22.62
N GLN A 473 9.30 -31.93 -22.54
CA GLN A 473 10.66 -31.89 -22.00
C GLN A 473 11.55 -30.90 -22.78
N ASN A 474 11.54 -31.00 -24.11
CA ASN A 474 12.35 -30.11 -24.95
C ASN A 474 11.86 -28.65 -24.89
N SER A 475 10.55 -28.41 -24.98
CA SER A 475 9.97 -27.06 -24.87
C SER A 475 10.28 -26.39 -23.53
N LEU A 476 10.18 -27.12 -22.41
CA LEU A 476 10.50 -26.60 -21.07
C LEU A 476 12.00 -26.33 -20.90
N ILE A 477 12.87 -27.20 -21.41
CA ILE A 477 14.33 -27.01 -21.37
C ILE A 477 14.71 -25.78 -22.21
N ILE A 478 14.15 -25.63 -23.42
CA ILE A 478 14.46 -24.49 -24.29
C ILE A 478 13.97 -23.19 -23.66
N ALA A 479 12.72 -23.14 -23.19
CA ALA A 479 12.14 -21.95 -22.58
C ALA A 479 12.87 -21.55 -21.28
N GLY A 480 13.21 -22.53 -20.43
CA GLY A 480 13.96 -22.31 -19.21
C GLY A 480 15.40 -21.86 -19.49
N GLY A 481 16.10 -22.53 -20.41
CA GLY A 481 17.46 -22.19 -20.83
C GLY A 481 17.55 -20.79 -21.45
N ALA A 482 16.63 -20.46 -22.36
CA ALA A 482 16.52 -19.12 -22.94
C ALA A 482 16.29 -18.04 -21.88
N THR A 483 15.46 -18.32 -20.87
CA THR A 483 15.20 -17.41 -19.75
C THR A 483 16.47 -17.15 -18.94
N VAL A 484 17.22 -18.19 -18.60
CA VAL A 484 18.48 -18.05 -17.85
C VAL A 484 19.50 -17.23 -18.64
N ILE A 485 19.67 -17.53 -19.94
CA ILE A 485 20.56 -16.77 -20.84
C ILE A 485 20.12 -15.30 -20.90
N CYS A 486 18.84 -15.04 -21.13
CA CYS A 486 18.27 -13.70 -21.20
C CYS A 486 18.52 -12.91 -19.92
N LEU A 487 18.15 -13.45 -18.76
CA LEU A 487 18.32 -12.79 -17.47
C LEU A 487 19.78 -12.54 -17.14
N PHE A 488 20.68 -13.48 -17.47
CA PHE A 488 22.11 -13.34 -17.24
C PHE A 488 22.69 -12.16 -18.04
N PHE A 489 22.46 -12.13 -19.36
CA PHE A 489 22.96 -11.03 -20.21
C PHE A 489 22.26 -9.71 -19.90
N ALA A 490 20.95 -9.74 -19.61
CA ALA A 490 20.21 -8.54 -19.23
C ALA A 490 20.68 -7.94 -17.90
N ALA A 491 20.96 -8.77 -16.89
CA ALA A 491 21.53 -8.34 -15.63
C ALA A 491 22.93 -7.77 -15.85
N LEU A 492 23.78 -8.47 -16.61
CA LEU A 492 25.15 -8.02 -16.89
C LEU A 492 25.15 -6.66 -17.59
N ILE A 493 24.42 -6.53 -18.70
CA ILE A 493 24.36 -5.29 -19.48
C ILE A 493 23.67 -4.18 -18.67
N GLY A 494 22.54 -4.48 -18.02
CA GLY A 494 21.76 -3.50 -17.27
C GLY A 494 22.52 -2.93 -16.07
N VAL A 495 23.26 -3.77 -15.34
CA VAL A 495 24.09 -3.35 -14.21
C VAL A 495 25.28 -2.54 -14.67
N VAL A 496 26.02 -3.01 -15.69
CA VAL A 496 27.21 -2.32 -16.18
C VAL A 496 26.84 -0.96 -16.77
N ALA A 497 25.78 -0.90 -17.57
CA ALA A 497 25.28 0.34 -18.15
C ALA A 497 24.78 1.32 -17.08
N GLY A 498 23.93 0.85 -16.15
CA GLY A 498 23.34 1.69 -15.11
C GLY A 498 24.33 2.20 -14.07
N PHE A 499 25.38 1.43 -13.74
CA PHE A 499 26.35 1.81 -12.71
C PHE A 499 27.54 2.64 -13.25
N SER A 500 28.01 2.34 -14.47
CA SER A 500 29.21 2.98 -15.02
C SER A 500 28.95 4.38 -15.56
N GLY A 501 27.74 4.63 -16.08
CA GLY A 501 27.37 5.89 -16.72
C GLY A 501 28.23 6.24 -17.94
N GLY A 502 28.00 7.43 -18.52
CA GLY A 502 28.84 8.00 -19.58
C GLY A 502 28.86 7.21 -20.90
N ILE A 503 30.06 7.00 -21.46
CA ILE A 503 30.24 6.36 -22.78
C ILE A 503 29.84 4.88 -22.76
N VAL A 504 30.19 4.14 -21.70
CA VAL A 504 29.86 2.70 -21.56
C VAL A 504 28.35 2.51 -21.59
N ASP A 505 27.63 3.34 -20.84
CA ASP A 505 26.17 3.35 -20.85
C ASP A 505 25.59 3.67 -22.23
N THR A 506 26.16 4.68 -22.91
CA THR A 506 25.72 5.09 -24.24
C THR A 506 25.90 3.97 -25.27
N VAL A 507 27.06 3.31 -25.32
CA VAL A 507 27.33 2.22 -26.27
C VAL A 507 26.42 1.03 -26.01
N LEU A 508 26.28 0.59 -24.75
CA LEU A 508 25.43 -0.53 -24.39
C LEU A 508 23.95 -0.25 -24.64
N ALA A 509 23.46 0.94 -24.32
CA ALA A 509 22.09 1.34 -24.61
C ALA A 509 21.80 1.33 -26.12
N ARG A 510 22.74 1.84 -26.94
CA ARG A 510 22.59 1.82 -28.40
C ARG A 510 22.60 0.41 -28.98
N ALA A 511 23.43 -0.49 -28.46
CA ALA A 511 23.40 -1.90 -28.85
C ALA A 511 22.03 -2.55 -28.55
N LEU A 512 21.45 -2.27 -27.38
CA LEU A 512 20.10 -2.74 -27.03
C LEU A 512 19.02 -2.12 -27.93
N ASP A 513 19.15 -0.84 -28.29
CA ASP A 513 18.21 -0.15 -29.19
C ASP A 513 18.23 -0.74 -30.60
N VAL A 514 19.43 -1.08 -31.13
CA VAL A 514 19.58 -1.75 -32.42
C VAL A 514 18.92 -3.13 -32.39
N LEU A 515 19.13 -3.91 -31.32
CA LEU A 515 18.53 -5.24 -31.19
C LEU A 515 17.00 -5.18 -31.08
N TRP A 516 16.47 -4.18 -30.37
CA TRP A 516 15.03 -3.98 -30.18
C TRP A 516 14.31 -3.36 -31.39
N ALA A 517 15.05 -2.75 -32.32
CA ALA A 517 14.48 -2.17 -33.54
C ALA A 517 13.89 -3.22 -34.48
N PHE A 518 14.36 -4.47 -34.40
CA PHE A 518 13.86 -5.57 -35.20
C PHE A 518 12.65 -6.25 -34.52
N PRO A 519 11.57 -6.55 -35.27
CA PRO A 519 10.49 -7.40 -34.75
C PRO A 519 11.03 -8.77 -34.30
N VAL A 520 10.69 -9.17 -33.07
CA VAL A 520 11.26 -10.35 -32.40
C VAL A 520 11.17 -11.62 -33.26
N TYR A 521 10.01 -11.91 -33.84
CA TYR A 521 9.82 -13.09 -34.67
C TYR A 521 10.64 -13.03 -35.97
N LEU A 522 10.72 -11.87 -36.62
CA LEU A 522 11.52 -11.72 -37.84
C LEU A 522 13.01 -11.92 -37.55
N LEU A 523 13.51 -11.32 -36.48
CA LEU A 523 14.88 -11.50 -36.05
C LEU A 523 15.18 -12.95 -35.66
N ALA A 524 14.29 -13.60 -34.91
CA ALA A 524 14.47 -14.99 -34.52
C ALA A 524 14.44 -15.94 -35.73
N ILE A 525 13.51 -15.75 -36.67
CA ILE A 525 13.42 -16.54 -37.90
C ILE A 525 14.68 -16.38 -38.76
N SER A 526 15.12 -15.14 -38.98
CA SER A 526 16.32 -14.86 -39.78
C SER A 526 17.59 -15.45 -39.15
N LEU A 527 17.78 -15.30 -37.84
CA LEU A 527 18.91 -15.89 -37.13
C LEU A 527 18.85 -17.42 -37.17
N SER A 528 17.69 -18.02 -36.93
CA SER A 528 17.52 -19.46 -37.00
C SER A 528 17.79 -20.02 -38.39
N ALA A 529 17.29 -19.39 -39.47
CA ALA A 529 17.53 -19.84 -40.84
C ALA A 529 19.03 -19.89 -41.19
N VAL A 530 19.81 -18.90 -40.73
CA VAL A 530 21.26 -18.85 -40.93
C VAL A 530 21.98 -19.88 -40.05
N LEU A 531 21.62 -19.98 -38.76
CA LEU A 531 22.29 -20.86 -37.81
C LEU A 531 21.98 -22.35 -38.04
N ILE A 532 20.81 -22.70 -38.57
CA ILE A 532 20.47 -24.07 -38.97
C ILE A 532 21.36 -24.53 -40.14
N SER A 533 21.65 -23.63 -41.08
CA SER A 533 22.41 -23.94 -42.30
C SER A 533 23.92 -24.08 -42.07
N HIS A 534 24.51 -23.31 -41.15
CA HIS A 534 25.96 -23.27 -40.92
C HIS A 534 26.42 -23.87 -39.57
N GLY A 535 25.49 -24.14 -38.65
CA GLY A 535 25.84 -24.39 -37.25
C GLY A 535 26.48 -23.17 -36.59
N LEU A 536 26.94 -23.30 -35.35
CA LEU A 536 27.70 -22.24 -34.68
C LEU A 536 29.12 -22.75 -34.37
N GLN A 537 30.10 -22.25 -35.13
CA GLN A 537 31.52 -22.49 -34.87
C GLN A 537 32.13 -21.22 -34.25
N LEU A 538 32.09 -21.13 -32.93
CA LEU A 538 32.75 -20.05 -32.17
C LEU A 538 34.07 -20.58 -31.60
N GLY A 539 35.14 -20.48 -32.39
CA GLY A 539 36.47 -20.94 -31.98
C GLY A 539 36.51 -22.43 -31.63
N PRO A 540 36.93 -22.84 -30.41
CA PRO A 540 36.98 -24.26 -30.00
C PRO A 540 35.61 -24.88 -29.70
N ILE A 541 34.51 -24.10 -29.74
CA ILE A 541 33.16 -24.56 -29.43
C ILE A 541 32.40 -24.83 -30.73
N ASN A 542 32.21 -26.11 -31.05
CA ASN A 542 31.40 -26.58 -32.18
C ASN A 542 30.01 -26.98 -31.69
N ILE A 543 28.99 -26.19 -32.02
CA ILE A 543 27.59 -26.52 -31.72
C ILE A 543 26.96 -27.15 -32.96
N PRO A 544 26.52 -28.43 -32.90
CA PRO A 544 25.87 -29.08 -34.03
C PRO A 544 24.49 -28.44 -34.31
N SER A 545 24.07 -28.44 -35.59
CA SER A 545 22.83 -27.81 -36.05
C SER A 545 21.55 -28.39 -35.41
N ASN A 546 21.62 -29.61 -34.86
CA ASN A 546 20.50 -30.26 -34.15
C ASN A 546 20.51 -30.01 -32.62
N SER A 547 21.36 -29.11 -32.14
CA SER A 547 21.43 -28.80 -30.72
C SER A 547 20.28 -27.89 -30.29
N LEU A 548 19.59 -28.25 -29.21
CA LEU A 548 18.57 -27.39 -28.56
C LEU A 548 19.16 -26.06 -28.08
N LEU A 549 20.49 -25.94 -27.98
CA LEU A 549 21.20 -24.74 -27.54
C LEU A 549 21.06 -23.58 -28.55
N ILE A 550 20.89 -23.89 -29.85
CA ILE A 550 20.67 -22.88 -30.89
C ILE A 550 19.37 -22.11 -30.65
N PRO A 551 18.18 -22.74 -30.59
CA PRO A 551 16.94 -22.01 -30.31
C PRO A 551 16.95 -21.36 -28.92
N MET A 552 17.60 -21.96 -27.91
CA MET A 552 17.78 -21.33 -26.59
C MET A 552 18.54 -20.00 -26.67
N ALA A 553 19.66 -19.97 -27.40
CA ALA A 553 20.50 -18.78 -27.53
C ALA A 553 19.80 -17.69 -28.34
N ILE A 554 19.13 -18.06 -29.44
CA ILE A 554 18.39 -17.11 -30.29
C ILE A 554 17.29 -16.45 -29.47
N ILE A 555 16.40 -17.23 -28.85
CA ILE A 555 15.29 -16.70 -28.05
C ILE A 555 15.83 -15.88 -26.87
N GLY A 556 16.83 -16.41 -26.17
CA GLY A 556 17.43 -15.75 -25.01
C GLY A 556 18.02 -14.38 -25.34
N ILE A 557 18.80 -14.26 -26.42
CA ILE A 557 19.45 -13.01 -26.84
C ILE A 557 18.43 -11.98 -27.31
N VAL A 558 17.45 -12.39 -28.13
CA VAL A 558 16.47 -11.46 -28.72
C VAL A 558 15.65 -10.75 -27.64
N TYR A 559 15.39 -11.41 -26.51
CA TYR A 559 14.66 -10.83 -25.39
C TYR A 559 15.51 -10.04 -24.38
N VAL A 560 16.84 -10.01 -24.50
CA VAL A 560 17.72 -9.27 -23.58
C VAL A 560 17.30 -7.81 -23.39
N PRO A 561 16.96 -7.02 -24.43
CA PRO A 561 16.56 -5.61 -24.25
C PRO A 561 15.33 -5.42 -23.38
N TYR A 562 14.40 -6.38 -23.38
CA TYR A 562 13.14 -6.30 -22.62
C TYR A 562 13.37 -6.34 -21.11
N VAL A 563 14.39 -7.06 -20.65
CA VAL A 563 14.78 -7.14 -19.24
C VAL A 563 15.89 -6.14 -18.91
N ALA A 564 16.86 -5.93 -19.80
CA ALA A 564 18.04 -5.10 -19.54
C ALA A 564 17.68 -3.63 -19.29
N ARG A 565 16.67 -3.09 -20.00
CA ARG A 565 16.26 -1.69 -19.88
C ARG A 565 15.61 -1.36 -18.51
N PRO A 566 14.62 -2.12 -18.01
CA PRO A 566 14.12 -1.94 -16.64
C PRO A 566 15.21 -2.08 -15.58
N ILE A 567 16.09 -3.09 -15.71
CA ILE A 567 17.19 -3.31 -14.77
C ILE A 567 18.16 -2.12 -14.78
N ARG A 568 18.54 -1.62 -15.96
CA ARG A 568 19.37 -0.42 -16.11
C ARG A 568 18.77 0.79 -15.39
N GLY A 569 17.47 1.05 -15.58
CA GLY A 569 16.77 2.15 -14.92
C GLY A 569 16.79 2.04 -13.39
N GLN A 570 16.57 0.82 -12.86
CA GLN A 570 16.67 0.56 -11.42
C GLN A 570 18.10 0.72 -10.89
N VAL A 571 19.10 0.22 -11.61
CA VAL A 571 20.51 0.34 -11.23
C VAL A 571 20.94 1.80 -11.23
N LEU A 572 20.52 2.60 -12.22
CA LEU A 572 20.80 4.04 -12.26
C LEU A 572 20.21 4.75 -11.03
N SER A 573 18.95 4.44 -10.69
CA SER A 573 18.29 4.99 -9.50
C SER A 573 18.99 4.58 -8.21
N LEU A 574 19.39 3.31 -8.07
CA LEU A 574 20.15 2.82 -6.91
C LEU A 574 21.55 3.43 -6.83
N ALA A 575 22.22 3.62 -7.97
CA ALA A 575 23.55 4.21 -8.03
C ALA A 575 23.57 5.71 -7.64
N GLN A 576 22.43 6.39 -7.74
CA GLN A 576 22.21 7.78 -7.31
C GLN A 576 21.69 7.92 -5.87
N SER A 577 21.48 6.81 -5.14
CA SER A 577 20.96 6.84 -3.78
C SER A 577 22.01 7.28 -2.73
N ASP A 578 21.54 7.86 -1.63
CA ASP A 578 22.39 8.44 -0.59
C ASP A 578 23.28 7.41 0.12
N PHE A 579 22.89 6.13 0.20
CA PHE A 579 23.75 5.10 0.78
C PHE A 579 24.94 4.76 -0.14
N VAL A 580 24.75 4.79 -1.47
CA VAL A 580 25.84 4.64 -2.44
C VAL A 580 26.74 5.87 -2.40
N LEU A 581 26.16 7.07 -2.25
CA LEU A 581 26.93 8.31 -2.08
C LEU A 581 27.77 8.27 -0.79
N ALA A 582 27.18 7.88 0.35
CA ALA A 582 27.88 7.71 1.61
C ALA A 582 29.01 6.66 1.52
N ALA A 583 28.75 5.51 0.88
CA ALA A 583 29.78 4.49 0.66
C ALA A 583 30.94 5.01 -0.22
N ARG A 584 30.66 5.84 -1.22
CA ARG A 584 31.70 6.51 -2.04
C ARG A 584 32.50 7.52 -1.21
N CYS A 585 31.85 8.32 -0.36
CA CYS A 585 32.51 9.26 0.54
C CYS A 585 33.40 8.56 1.57
N LEU A 586 33.03 7.35 2.00
CA LEU A 586 33.84 6.49 2.88
C LEU A 586 34.97 5.75 2.15
N GLY A 587 35.20 6.03 0.86
CA GLY A 587 36.28 5.43 0.06
C GLY A 587 36.06 3.96 -0.31
N VAL A 588 34.83 3.44 -0.22
CA VAL A 588 34.52 2.05 -0.60
C VAL A 588 34.72 1.86 -2.11
N ARG A 589 35.45 0.81 -2.49
CA ARG A 589 35.74 0.49 -3.91
C ARG A 589 34.45 0.29 -4.71
N ARG A 590 34.37 0.91 -5.90
CA ARG A 590 33.21 0.85 -6.81
C ARG A 590 32.67 -0.57 -7.05
N GLY A 591 33.55 -1.55 -7.28
CA GLY A 591 33.14 -2.95 -7.49
C GLY A 591 32.51 -3.61 -6.26
N ARG A 592 32.94 -3.23 -5.05
CA ARG A 592 32.33 -3.72 -3.81
C ARG A 592 30.92 -3.15 -3.62
N ILE A 593 30.73 -1.88 -3.94
CA ILE A 593 29.41 -1.23 -3.91
C ILE A 593 28.46 -1.93 -4.88
N LEU A 594 28.94 -2.21 -6.09
CA LEU A 594 28.15 -2.91 -7.10
C LEU A 594 27.72 -4.30 -6.62
N VAL A 595 28.66 -5.14 -6.16
CA VAL A 595 28.36 -6.54 -5.80
C VAL A 595 27.62 -6.68 -4.48
N ARG A 596 27.90 -5.83 -3.50
CA ARG A 596 27.35 -5.97 -2.14
C ARG A 596 26.12 -5.10 -1.88
N ASP A 597 26.00 -3.97 -2.57
CA ASP A 597 24.93 -3.01 -2.30
C ASP A 597 23.94 -2.89 -3.48
N ILE A 598 24.35 -3.08 -4.74
CA ILE A 598 23.45 -2.95 -5.91
C ILE A 598 22.90 -4.30 -6.37
N VAL A 599 23.76 -5.29 -6.64
CA VAL A 599 23.37 -6.60 -7.17
C VAL A 599 22.31 -7.30 -6.30
N PRO A 600 22.41 -7.33 -4.96
CA PRO A 600 21.39 -7.96 -4.12
C PRO A 600 20.02 -7.29 -4.22
N ASN A 601 19.96 -5.98 -4.43
CA ASN A 601 18.72 -5.23 -4.55
C ASN A 601 17.98 -5.50 -5.88
N ILE A 602 18.72 -5.66 -6.98
CA ILE A 602 18.13 -5.96 -8.29
C ILE A 602 17.83 -7.46 -8.49
N THR A 603 18.44 -8.34 -7.69
CA THR A 603 18.22 -9.80 -7.76
C THR A 603 16.75 -10.13 -7.54
N THR A 604 16.10 -9.39 -6.65
CA THR A 604 14.66 -9.43 -6.41
C THR A 604 13.86 -9.19 -7.70
N THR A 605 14.21 -8.15 -8.45
CA THR A 605 13.57 -7.83 -9.74
C THR A 605 13.85 -8.91 -10.79
N LEU A 606 15.06 -9.47 -10.85
CA LEU A 606 15.40 -10.56 -11.77
C LEU A 606 14.59 -11.83 -11.49
N ILE A 607 14.38 -12.16 -10.21
CA ILE A 607 13.54 -13.29 -9.79
C ILE A 607 12.09 -13.09 -10.23
N VAL A 608 11.58 -11.86 -10.15
CA VAL A 608 10.24 -11.52 -10.64
C VAL A 608 10.12 -11.67 -12.15
N PHE A 609 11.14 -11.30 -12.92
CA PHE A 609 11.13 -11.46 -14.37
C PHE A 609 11.21 -12.93 -14.83
N ALA A 610 11.74 -13.85 -14.00
CA ALA A 610 11.99 -15.22 -14.45
C ALA A 610 10.75 -15.99 -14.92
N PRO A 611 9.61 -16.04 -14.19
CA PRO A 611 8.43 -16.75 -14.66
C PRO A 611 7.79 -16.09 -15.90
N LEU A 612 7.78 -14.75 -15.95
CA LEU A 612 7.23 -13.99 -17.08
C LEU A 612 8.04 -14.24 -18.36
N MET A 613 9.37 -14.20 -18.25
CA MET A 613 10.25 -14.46 -19.38
C MET A 613 10.19 -15.91 -19.83
N MET A 614 10.04 -16.86 -18.90
CA MET A 614 9.87 -18.26 -19.26
C MET A 614 8.57 -18.52 -20.03
N ALA A 615 7.47 -17.88 -19.62
CA ALA A 615 6.20 -17.97 -20.34
C ALA A 615 6.33 -17.40 -21.77
N LEU A 616 6.97 -16.23 -21.90
CA LEU A 616 7.18 -15.59 -23.20
C LEU A 616 8.08 -16.44 -24.10
N ASN A 617 9.21 -16.91 -23.57
CA ASN A 617 10.16 -17.76 -24.31
C ASN A 617 9.55 -19.09 -24.74
N LEU A 618 8.65 -19.68 -23.94
CA LEU A 618 7.91 -20.89 -24.30
C LEU A 618 6.97 -20.66 -25.49
N LEU A 619 6.24 -19.54 -25.50
CA LEU A 619 5.38 -19.16 -26.62
C LEU A 619 6.20 -18.91 -27.89
N THR A 620 7.35 -18.22 -27.76
CA THR A 620 8.25 -17.98 -28.89
C THR A 620 8.85 -19.27 -29.43
N GLU A 621 9.29 -20.18 -28.56
CA GLU A 621 9.77 -21.50 -28.97
C GLU A 621 8.69 -22.25 -29.74
N ALA A 622 7.47 -22.34 -29.19
CA ALA A 622 6.37 -23.02 -29.85
C ALA A 622 6.04 -22.41 -31.22
N ALA A 623 6.05 -21.08 -31.34
CA ALA A 623 5.82 -20.39 -32.60
C ALA A 623 6.92 -20.65 -33.64
N LEU A 624 8.19 -20.59 -33.23
CA LEU A 624 9.33 -20.86 -34.13
C LEU A 624 9.37 -22.32 -34.58
N SER A 625 9.07 -23.24 -33.67
CA SER A 625 8.98 -24.67 -33.95
C SER A 625 7.77 -25.02 -34.82
N PHE A 626 6.64 -24.32 -34.66
CA PHE A 626 5.50 -24.42 -35.59
C PHE A 626 5.86 -23.94 -37.00
N LEU A 627 6.68 -22.89 -37.13
CA LEU A 627 7.20 -22.42 -38.42
C LEU A 627 8.35 -23.29 -38.98
N SER A 628 8.64 -24.46 -38.39
CA SER A 628 9.72 -25.39 -38.79
C SER A 628 11.15 -24.84 -38.66
N ILE A 629 11.33 -23.74 -37.92
CA ILE A 629 12.61 -23.02 -37.79
C ILE A 629 13.17 -23.13 -36.34
N GLY A 630 12.43 -23.80 -35.45
CA GLY A 630 12.85 -24.13 -34.08
C GLY A 630 13.47 -25.52 -33.99
N VAL A 631 12.86 -26.38 -33.18
CA VAL A 631 13.31 -27.77 -32.95
C VAL A 631 13.23 -28.59 -34.23
N GLN A 632 14.32 -29.29 -34.56
CA GLN A 632 14.44 -30.08 -35.79
C GLN A 632 14.22 -31.58 -35.52
N PRO A 633 13.63 -32.32 -36.47
CA PRO A 633 13.54 -33.79 -36.39
C PRO A 633 14.92 -34.44 -36.20
N PRO A 634 15.05 -35.52 -35.40
CA PRO A 634 13.98 -36.34 -34.83
C PRO A 634 13.37 -35.79 -33.53
N ALA A 635 13.91 -34.72 -32.94
CA ALA A 635 13.37 -34.16 -31.71
C ALA A 635 11.96 -33.58 -31.94
N ALA A 636 11.10 -33.67 -30.92
CA ALA A 636 9.78 -33.05 -30.91
C ALA A 636 9.76 -31.88 -29.93
N SER A 637 8.90 -30.90 -30.18
CA SER A 637 8.48 -29.86 -29.22
C SER A 637 6.96 -29.69 -29.31
N TRP A 638 6.35 -28.98 -28.35
CA TRP A 638 4.91 -28.73 -28.46
C TRP A 638 4.54 -27.97 -29.73
N GLY A 639 5.40 -27.07 -30.22
CA GLY A 639 5.21 -26.36 -31.48
C GLY A 639 5.24 -27.28 -32.71
N THR A 640 6.20 -28.22 -32.76
CA THR A 640 6.29 -29.16 -33.89
C THR A 640 5.11 -30.14 -33.92
N ILE A 641 4.58 -30.53 -32.75
CA ILE A 641 3.41 -31.44 -32.68
C ILE A 641 2.14 -30.72 -33.14
N ILE A 642 2.01 -29.42 -32.87
CA ILE A 642 0.91 -28.60 -33.41
C ILE A 642 0.98 -28.56 -34.94
N LEU A 643 2.18 -28.38 -35.49
CA LEU A 643 2.40 -28.40 -36.95
C LEU A 643 2.04 -29.78 -37.54
N ASP A 644 2.49 -30.88 -36.92
CA ASP A 644 2.13 -32.25 -37.33
C ASP A 644 0.60 -32.47 -37.33
N GLY A 645 -0.14 -31.76 -36.48
CA GLY A 645 -1.59 -31.84 -36.34
C GLY A 645 -2.41 -30.92 -37.25
N GLU A 646 -1.80 -29.95 -37.95
CA GLU A 646 -2.52 -28.95 -38.76
C GLU A 646 -3.37 -29.62 -39.85
N GLY A 647 -2.78 -30.53 -40.61
CA GLY A 647 -3.48 -31.30 -41.64
C GLY A 647 -4.47 -32.33 -41.09
N LEU A 648 -4.46 -32.56 -39.78
CA LEU A 648 -5.30 -33.54 -39.09
C LEU A 648 -6.44 -32.88 -38.29
N LEU A 649 -6.62 -31.56 -38.33
CA LEU A 649 -7.61 -30.86 -37.50
C LEU A 649 -9.05 -31.40 -37.66
N TYR A 650 -9.46 -31.73 -38.89
CA TYR A 650 -10.80 -32.22 -39.17
C TYR A 650 -10.99 -33.71 -38.88
N THR A 651 -9.91 -34.50 -38.92
CA THR A 651 -9.98 -35.96 -38.76
C THR A 651 -9.56 -36.39 -37.36
N ARG A 652 -8.50 -35.79 -36.82
CA ARG A 652 -7.85 -36.08 -35.53
C ARG A 652 -7.40 -34.80 -34.82
N PRO A 653 -8.34 -33.99 -34.32
CA PRO A 653 -8.03 -32.71 -33.68
C PRO A 653 -7.16 -32.86 -32.43
N MET A 654 -7.17 -34.00 -31.75
CA MET A 654 -6.39 -34.22 -30.52
C MET A 654 -4.87 -34.08 -30.73
N VAL A 655 -4.36 -34.32 -31.96
CA VAL A 655 -2.94 -34.15 -32.28
C VAL A 655 -2.49 -32.71 -32.07
N ALA A 656 -3.30 -31.73 -32.47
CA ALA A 656 -3.00 -30.31 -32.29
C ALA A 656 -3.53 -29.74 -30.96
N ILE A 657 -4.68 -30.20 -30.48
CA ILE A 657 -5.31 -29.67 -29.25
C ILE A 657 -4.50 -30.01 -28.00
N ALA A 658 -3.98 -31.24 -27.89
CA ALA A 658 -3.26 -31.67 -26.70
C ALA A 658 -2.00 -30.82 -26.39
N PRO A 659 -1.06 -30.59 -27.32
CA PRO A 659 0.06 -29.68 -27.09
C PRO A 659 -0.37 -28.22 -26.88
N GLY A 660 -1.45 -27.77 -27.54
CA GLY A 660 -2.01 -26.43 -27.32
C GLY A 660 -2.49 -26.21 -25.88
N ILE A 661 -3.20 -27.20 -25.31
CA ILE A 661 -3.63 -27.18 -23.90
C ILE A 661 -2.42 -27.22 -22.96
N ALA A 662 -1.41 -28.03 -23.27
CA ALA A 662 -0.19 -28.12 -22.46
C ALA A 662 0.56 -26.77 -22.40
N ILE A 663 0.70 -26.08 -23.54
CA ILE A 663 1.26 -24.71 -23.59
C ILE A 663 0.39 -23.77 -22.75
N MET A 664 -0.93 -23.78 -22.96
CA MET A 664 -1.86 -22.89 -22.26
C MET A 664 -1.74 -23.04 -20.73
N ILE A 665 -1.83 -24.26 -20.21
CA ILE A 665 -1.75 -24.52 -18.76
C ILE A 665 -0.39 -24.07 -18.21
N THR A 666 0.70 -24.39 -18.92
CA THR A 666 2.06 -24.01 -18.50
C THR A 666 2.23 -22.50 -18.45
N VAL A 667 1.80 -21.78 -19.49
CA VAL A 667 1.88 -20.32 -19.57
C VAL A 667 1.04 -19.64 -18.50
N VAL A 668 -0.19 -20.11 -18.27
CA VAL A 668 -1.06 -19.57 -17.21
C VAL A 668 -0.44 -19.79 -15.83
N ALA A 669 0.09 -21.00 -15.57
CA ALA A 669 0.74 -21.29 -14.30
C ALA A 669 2.02 -20.45 -14.09
N LEU A 670 2.83 -20.22 -15.13
CA LEU A 670 4.00 -19.34 -15.08
C LEU A 670 3.63 -17.87 -14.86
N ASN A 671 2.55 -17.38 -15.49
CA ASN A 671 2.09 -16.00 -15.30
C ASN A 671 1.58 -15.77 -13.88
N PHE A 672 0.73 -16.66 -13.34
CA PHE A 672 0.29 -16.57 -11.95
C PHE A 672 1.43 -16.72 -10.94
N LEU A 673 2.38 -17.61 -11.21
CA LEU A 673 3.59 -17.70 -10.40
C LEU A 673 4.40 -16.39 -10.47
N GLY A 674 4.48 -15.78 -11.64
CA GLY A 674 5.12 -14.48 -11.87
C GLY A 674 4.49 -13.36 -11.04
N ASP A 675 3.16 -13.27 -11.05
CA ASP A 675 2.41 -12.29 -10.26
C ASP A 675 2.56 -12.53 -8.75
N ALA A 676 2.53 -13.79 -8.31
CA ALA A 676 2.73 -14.13 -6.89
C ALA A 676 4.17 -13.90 -6.42
N VAL A 677 5.16 -14.24 -7.25
CA VAL A 677 6.58 -13.93 -6.99
C VAL A 677 6.77 -12.42 -6.96
N ARG A 678 6.14 -11.69 -7.88
CA ARG A 678 6.09 -10.23 -7.83
C ARG A 678 5.48 -9.77 -6.53
N GLU A 679 4.31 -10.23 -6.11
CA GLU A 679 3.71 -9.75 -4.86
C GLU A 679 4.53 -10.10 -3.60
N ALA A 680 5.18 -11.27 -3.58
CA ALA A 680 6.01 -11.71 -2.47
C ALA A 680 7.31 -10.91 -2.34
N PHE A 681 7.89 -10.48 -3.47
CA PHE A 681 9.22 -9.86 -3.54
C PHE A 681 9.23 -8.38 -3.99
N ASP A 682 8.16 -7.88 -4.59
CA ASP A 682 7.93 -6.48 -4.98
C ASP A 682 7.20 -5.75 -3.83
N PRO A 683 7.89 -4.87 -3.09
CA PRO A 683 7.28 -4.09 -2.01
C PRO A 683 6.22 -3.08 -2.49
N ARG A 684 6.01 -2.90 -3.81
CA ARG A 684 5.05 -1.97 -4.42
C ARG A 684 3.81 -2.64 -5.06
N ALA A 685 3.79 -3.96 -5.25
CA ALA A 685 2.74 -4.65 -6.02
C ALA A 685 1.33 -4.58 -5.39
N LYS A 686 1.23 -4.34 -4.07
CA LYS A 686 -0.05 -4.18 -3.35
C LYS A 686 -0.88 -2.95 -3.75
N LEU A 687 -0.35 -2.03 -4.55
CA LEU A 687 -1.04 -0.79 -4.95
C LEU A 687 -2.07 -0.97 -6.09
N ARG A 688 -2.28 -2.18 -6.62
CA ARG A 688 -3.07 -2.35 -7.88
C ARG A 688 -4.30 -3.26 -7.79
N GLN A 689 -4.51 -3.97 -6.67
CA GLN A 689 -5.64 -4.91 -6.55
C GLN A 689 -6.86 -4.37 -5.77
N THR A 690 -6.74 -3.30 -4.99
CA THR A 690 -7.87 -2.69 -4.25
C THR A 690 -8.60 -1.57 -5.01
N GLY A 691 -8.64 -1.68 -6.34
CA GLY A 691 -9.34 -0.72 -7.22
C GLY A 691 -10.22 -1.38 -8.28
N LYS A 692 -10.72 -2.60 -8.05
CA LYS A 692 -11.70 -3.25 -8.92
C LYS A 692 -12.86 -3.81 -8.14
#